data_AF-A0A0W0Z032-F1
#
_entry.id   AF-A0A0W0Z032-F1
#
_cell.length_a   1.000
_cell.length_b   1.000
_cell.length_c   1.000
_cell.angle_alpha   90.00
_cell.angle_beta   90.00
_cell.angle_gamma   90.00
#
_symmetry.space_group_name_H-M   'P 1'
#
loop_
_entity.id
_entity.type
_entity.pdbx_description
1 polymer ?
#
loop_
_entity_poly.entity_id
_entity_poly.type
_entity_poly.pdbx_seq_one_letter_code
_entity_poly.pdbx_strand_id
1 'polypeptide(L)'
;MSDIIVNIDENQGGFGDILFASKLIDEIKKNLLKEGKLVGNVYLTSFGQNNTFLRAMRNSGIDLEFGFNFIPTGQLNKLIESGDINPAVIIEAPTPSFGTVKCPSDQVQILSAREYSYGPYETVKLGNSYNHAESGKKEEYEVALTQDEKKRLSSYKTTEKKAVVRTGLIEELNEQGILLTSELVDLARLEQTGNQKKLTEQKEFFLQALPKKIRHTILQDQQNLSEYEENTELTFGYSHKSNRDFLHIHSGYIQSSEKNQDVFIASGQNSETLKEHLEEVIETLKEQGFSKIVYVDYDNDQEETLYDNEQPGKVYRLIHSKGIPHPQVVALNAISGPLTLASGDQSFGEAISSNKMLCYETYPHKLLLYSSYKERAEGLTEETGHALQQMSLLPDTGVKSQRREAQSLHALGVTLRTNPAIRQDITGINSSIAHNNSLAAHFINHIKPELPPISNPVDLAIIENRFESDMLPSVQYPQQLFLAIRYGNESAVKAMLKANPDALTAKDSLNNSAFIIAAQHNQYSMLKMLITAADKQDMEFSKINSPNQQFTMCHYLSPIIQNNPGIIADIFGSYQKDVAARLAIIHPKPIQKAPVQPVSVSNVGMFAQKKPEPVSAWEELEKSLQTFEDETLVMSALVVAREYLKAQQPRFESQYELVCRDCENDLELPANWVYSHVEEFQQMIGTVREHIEKTPELRQAIGTDWLPEPPPFLSERISETIFNDILQMEEEEEMKQALKPYAIVLREAFKDHPEEYGSYDEIVDMCEQELNVEKDWVTQHKSEFQEMVKIVQEGLASKQKLTPYNLDRVDQLQSGPQVTYD
;
A
#
# COMPACT_ATOMS: atom_id res chain seq x y z
N MET A 1 6.07 -22.63 -20.41
CA MET A 1 5.85 -21.78 -19.22
C MET A 1 5.40 -22.68 -18.07
N SER A 2 5.66 -22.30 -16.82
CA SER A 2 5.30 -23.08 -15.63
C SER A 2 4.33 -22.28 -14.79
N ASP A 3 3.09 -22.76 -14.76
CA ASP A 3 1.97 -22.07 -14.14
C ASP A 3 1.72 -22.55 -12.71
N ILE A 4 1.08 -21.70 -11.91
CA ILE A 4 0.66 -22.03 -10.55
C ILE A 4 -0.86 -21.90 -10.49
N ILE A 5 -1.53 -22.92 -9.96
CA ILE A 5 -2.98 -22.94 -9.83
C ILE A 5 -3.34 -22.85 -8.35
N VAL A 6 -4.20 -21.90 -7.97
CA VAL A 6 -4.85 -21.89 -6.67
C VAL A 6 -6.31 -22.31 -6.87
N ASN A 7 -6.70 -23.40 -6.22
CA ASN A 7 -8.02 -24.01 -6.29
C ASN A 7 -8.73 -23.93 -4.94
N ILE A 8 -10.03 -23.66 -5.02
CA ILE A 8 -10.94 -23.50 -3.89
C ILE A 8 -12.28 -24.16 -4.18
N ASP A 9 -12.91 -24.70 -3.13
CA ASP A 9 -14.24 -25.29 -3.21
C ASP A 9 -15.32 -24.25 -2.92
N GLU A 10 -16.11 -23.86 -3.93
CA GLU A 10 -17.19 -22.90 -3.73
C GLU A 10 -18.34 -23.43 -2.87
N ASN A 11 -18.44 -24.75 -2.67
CA ASN A 11 -19.49 -25.32 -1.83
C ASN A 11 -19.13 -25.26 -0.34
N GLN A 12 -17.86 -25.03 -0.02
CA GLN A 12 -17.34 -24.98 1.35
C GLN A 12 -16.87 -23.58 1.75
N GLY A 13 -16.48 -22.74 0.79
CA GLY A 13 -15.96 -21.39 1.05
C GLY A 13 -17.00 -20.27 0.92
N GLY A 14 -16.80 -19.22 1.71
CA GLY A 14 -17.48 -17.93 1.63
C GLY A 14 -16.61 -16.84 0.98
N PHE A 15 -17.02 -15.57 1.14
CA PHE A 15 -16.29 -14.42 0.59
C PHE A 15 -14.88 -14.28 1.19
N GLY A 16 -14.71 -14.57 2.48
CA GLY A 16 -13.41 -14.52 3.17
C GLY A 16 -12.37 -15.45 2.54
N ASP A 17 -12.79 -16.64 2.12
CA ASP A 17 -11.92 -17.62 1.45
C ASP A 17 -11.45 -17.16 0.07
N ILE A 18 -12.31 -16.42 -0.65
CA ILE A 18 -11.95 -15.78 -1.92
C ILE A 18 -10.83 -14.79 -1.70
N LEU A 19 -10.99 -13.95 -0.68
CA LEU A 19 -10.03 -12.92 -0.34
C LEU A 19 -8.72 -13.53 0.14
N PHE A 20 -8.76 -14.59 0.95
CA PHE A 20 -7.58 -15.36 1.31
C PHE A 20 -6.84 -15.86 0.06
N ALA A 21 -7.53 -16.56 -0.85
CA ALA A 21 -6.90 -17.14 -2.03
C ALA A 21 -6.35 -16.06 -2.96
N SER A 22 -7.07 -14.95 -3.10
CA SER A 22 -6.66 -13.80 -3.91
C SER A 22 -5.41 -13.11 -3.37
N LYS A 23 -5.35 -12.86 -2.06
CA LYS A 23 -4.16 -12.31 -1.39
C LYS A 23 -2.97 -13.26 -1.48
N LEU A 24 -3.20 -14.56 -1.32
CA LEU A 24 -2.16 -15.58 -1.49
C LEU A 24 -1.59 -15.56 -2.92
N ILE A 25 -2.45 -15.46 -3.94
CA ILE A 25 -2.02 -15.33 -5.34
C ILE A 25 -1.15 -14.08 -5.53
N ASP A 26 -1.59 -12.93 -5.01
CA ASP A 26 -0.87 -11.68 -5.16
C ASP A 26 0.53 -11.74 -4.53
N GLU A 27 0.64 -12.27 -3.31
CA GLU A 27 1.91 -12.45 -2.63
C GLU A 27 2.83 -13.44 -3.38
N ILE A 28 2.30 -14.56 -3.89
CA ILE A 28 3.08 -15.49 -4.72
C ILE A 28 3.58 -14.79 -5.99
N LYS A 29 2.71 -14.04 -6.68
CA LYS A 29 3.07 -13.29 -7.89
C LYS A 29 4.17 -12.27 -7.61
N LYS A 30 3.96 -11.38 -6.63
CA LYS A 30 4.91 -10.31 -6.25
C LYS A 30 6.28 -10.89 -5.92
N ASN A 31 6.34 -11.92 -5.07
CA ASN A 31 7.61 -12.52 -4.65
C ASN A 31 8.34 -13.25 -5.79
N LEU A 32 7.64 -14.08 -6.56
CA LEU A 32 8.30 -14.84 -7.64
C LEU A 32 8.70 -13.97 -8.84
N LEU A 33 7.98 -12.87 -9.11
CA LEU A 33 8.40 -11.87 -10.08
C LEU A 33 9.65 -11.13 -9.60
N LYS A 34 9.66 -10.67 -8.34
CA LYS A 34 10.83 -9.99 -7.75
C LYS A 34 12.09 -10.86 -7.80
N GLU A 35 11.95 -12.17 -7.64
CA GLU A 35 13.06 -13.12 -7.73
C GLU A 35 13.42 -13.61 -9.14
N GLY A 36 12.70 -13.18 -10.18
CA GLY A 36 12.96 -13.65 -11.55
C GLY A 36 12.63 -15.13 -11.77
N LYS A 37 11.69 -15.69 -11.00
CA LYS A 37 11.33 -17.13 -11.07
C LYS A 37 10.00 -17.40 -11.75
N LEU A 38 9.15 -16.39 -11.92
CA LEU A 38 7.84 -16.56 -12.52
C LEU A 38 7.87 -16.32 -14.03
N VAL A 39 7.85 -17.40 -14.82
CA VAL A 39 7.67 -17.34 -16.28
C VAL A 39 6.21 -17.54 -16.68
N GLY A 40 5.51 -18.51 -16.08
CA GLY A 40 4.07 -18.72 -16.29
C GLY A 40 3.22 -17.74 -15.49
N ASN A 41 1.94 -18.01 -15.33
CA ASN A 41 1.02 -17.16 -14.56
C ASN A 41 0.49 -17.88 -13.31
N VAL A 42 -0.17 -17.13 -12.44
CA VAL A 42 -0.87 -17.65 -11.26
C VAL A 42 -2.37 -17.47 -11.47
N TYR A 43 -3.11 -18.58 -11.42
CA TYR A 43 -4.53 -18.63 -11.73
C TYR A 43 -5.36 -18.95 -10.50
N LEU A 44 -6.54 -18.33 -10.38
CA LEU A 44 -7.57 -18.78 -9.43
C LEU A 44 -8.58 -19.65 -10.18
N THR A 45 -8.93 -20.78 -9.59
CA THR A 45 -10.01 -21.64 -10.08
C THR A 45 -10.90 -22.05 -8.93
N SER A 46 -12.18 -22.28 -9.22
CA SER A 46 -13.08 -22.87 -8.25
C SER A 46 -13.91 -23.99 -8.83
N PHE A 47 -14.14 -25.00 -7.99
CA PHE A 47 -15.01 -26.12 -8.30
C PHE A 47 -16.39 -25.93 -7.68
N GLY A 48 -17.41 -25.79 -8.53
CA GLY A 48 -18.80 -26.02 -8.14
C GLY A 48 -19.80 -25.73 -9.24
N GLN A 49 -21.07 -25.98 -8.93
CA GLN A 49 -22.16 -26.02 -9.91
C GLN A 49 -23.02 -24.76 -9.93
N ASN A 50 -22.88 -23.87 -8.94
CA ASN A 50 -23.86 -22.82 -8.68
C ASN A 50 -23.45 -21.44 -9.18
N ASN A 51 -22.20 -21.26 -9.62
CA ASN A 51 -21.63 -19.96 -10.03
C ASN A 51 -21.79 -18.86 -8.96
N THR A 52 -22.06 -19.23 -7.71
CA THR A 52 -22.24 -18.29 -6.59
C THR A 52 -20.94 -17.57 -6.32
N PHE A 53 -19.83 -18.32 -6.40
CA PHE A 53 -18.48 -17.80 -6.26
C PHE A 53 -18.13 -16.77 -7.32
N LEU A 54 -18.38 -17.12 -8.58
CA LEU A 54 -18.22 -16.23 -9.72
C LEU A 54 -19.01 -14.94 -9.55
N ARG A 55 -20.24 -15.03 -9.02
CA ARG A 55 -21.05 -13.85 -8.73
C ARG A 55 -20.44 -13.01 -7.60
N ALA A 56 -20.00 -13.64 -6.51
CA ALA A 56 -19.38 -12.94 -5.39
C ALA A 56 -18.08 -12.23 -5.80
N MET A 57 -17.23 -12.90 -6.58
CA MET A 57 -16.02 -12.30 -7.17
C MET A 57 -16.36 -11.12 -8.07
N ARG A 58 -17.27 -11.30 -9.04
CA ARG A 58 -17.67 -10.23 -9.97
C ARG A 58 -18.27 -9.03 -9.26
N ASN A 59 -19.07 -9.25 -8.22
CA ASN A 59 -19.70 -8.19 -7.46
C ASN A 59 -18.70 -7.44 -6.56
N SER A 60 -17.65 -8.10 -6.10
CA SER A 60 -16.62 -7.50 -5.24
C SER A 60 -15.49 -6.84 -6.02
N GLY A 61 -15.23 -7.28 -7.27
CA GLY A 61 -14.11 -6.80 -8.08
C GLY A 61 -12.75 -7.30 -7.58
N ILE A 62 -12.73 -8.39 -6.81
CA ILE A 62 -11.50 -8.88 -6.16
C ILE A 62 -10.46 -9.42 -7.13
N ASP A 63 -10.90 -9.97 -8.26
CA ASP A 63 -10.03 -10.37 -9.37
C ASP A 63 -9.39 -9.18 -10.08
N LEU A 64 -10.10 -8.04 -10.11
CA LEU A 64 -9.57 -6.78 -10.60
C LEU A 64 -8.52 -6.19 -9.65
N GLU A 65 -8.81 -6.24 -8.34
CA GLU A 65 -7.92 -5.74 -7.29
C GLU A 65 -6.55 -6.42 -7.30
N PHE A 66 -6.53 -7.75 -7.28
CA PHE A 66 -5.28 -8.55 -7.22
C PHE A 66 -4.75 -8.94 -8.61
N GLY A 67 -5.43 -8.52 -9.67
CA GLY A 67 -5.00 -8.67 -11.06
C GLY A 67 -4.73 -10.12 -11.46
N PHE A 68 -5.57 -11.07 -11.05
CA PHE A 68 -5.43 -12.48 -11.43
C PHE A 68 -6.53 -12.91 -12.40
N ASN A 69 -6.28 -14.02 -13.09
CA ASN A 69 -7.25 -14.62 -14.00
C ASN A 69 -8.04 -15.70 -13.27
N PHE A 70 -9.36 -15.52 -13.18
CA PHE A 70 -10.26 -16.56 -12.71
C PHE A 70 -10.71 -17.45 -13.86
N ILE A 71 -10.56 -18.77 -13.71
CA ILE A 71 -10.97 -19.75 -14.69
C ILE A 71 -11.80 -20.82 -13.99
N PRO A 72 -13.04 -21.11 -14.42
CA PRO A 72 -13.79 -22.25 -13.89
C PRO A 72 -13.03 -23.57 -14.10
N THR A 73 -13.02 -24.48 -13.13
CA THR A 73 -12.22 -25.72 -13.18
C THR A 73 -12.43 -26.54 -14.46
N GLY A 74 -13.67 -26.58 -14.99
CA GLY A 74 -13.97 -27.29 -16.24
C GLY A 74 -13.31 -26.68 -17.49
N GLN A 75 -13.15 -25.35 -17.53
CA GLN A 75 -12.42 -24.65 -18.60
C GLN A 75 -10.91 -24.75 -18.37
N LEU A 76 -10.44 -24.63 -17.14
CA LEU A 76 -9.03 -24.81 -16.79
C LEU A 76 -8.52 -26.17 -17.25
N ASN A 77 -9.26 -27.25 -16.98
CA ASN A 77 -8.88 -28.59 -17.41
C ASN A 77 -8.75 -28.73 -18.93
N LYS A 78 -9.56 -28.01 -19.73
CA LYS A 78 -9.42 -27.99 -21.19
C LYS A 78 -8.15 -27.28 -21.64
N LEU A 79 -7.79 -26.18 -20.97
CA LEU A 79 -6.56 -25.43 -21.25
C LEU A 79 -5.31 -26.21 -20.82
N ILE A 80 -5.41 -27.01 -19.77
CA ILE A 80 -4.36 -27.97 -19.40
C ILE A 80 -4.21 -29.06 -20.47
N GLU A 81 -5.32 -29.62 -20.96
CA GLU A 81 -5.31 -30.64 -22.00
C GLU A 81 -4.78 -30.16 -23.36
N SER A 82 -5.04 -28.89 -23.72
CA SER A 82 -4.51 -28.29 -24.94
C SER A 82 -3.04 -27.88 -24.83
N GLY A 83 -2.49 -27.84 -23.60
CA GLY A 83 -1.13 -27.36 -23.33
C GLY A 83 -1.01 -25.83 -23.24
N ASP A 84 -2.12 -25.10 -23.24
CA ASP A 84 -2.15 -23.64 -23.07
C ASP A 84 -1.82 -23.21 -21.63
N ILE A 85 -2.12 -24.08 -20.65
CA ILE A 85 -1.74 -23.94 -19.25
C ILE A 85 -0.98 -25.19 -18.83
N ASN A 86 0.20 -25.02 -18.25
CA ASN A 86 1.08 -26.10 -17.83
C ASN A 86 1.44 -25.94 -16.35
N PRO A 87 0.62 -26.50 -15.42
CA PRO A 87 0.82 -26.34 -14.00
C PRO A 87 2.09 -27.04 -13.51
N ALA A 88 2.94 -26.31 -12.80
CA ALA A 88 4.03 -26.89 -12.01
C ALA A 88 3.58 -27.14 -10.56
N VAL A 89 2.69 -26.28 -10.04
CA VAL A 89 2.16 -26.38 -8.67
C VAL A 89 0.65 -26.15 -8.68
N ILE A 90 -0.06 -26.97 -7.90
CA ILE A 90 -1.49 -26.80 -7.60
C ILE A 90 -1.64 -26.64 -6.09
N ILE A 91 -2.27 -25.54 -5.67
CA ILE A 91 -2.53 -25.17 -4.29
C ILE A 91 -4.03 -25.30 -4.04
N GLU A 92 -4.43 -26.24 -3.18
CA GLU A 92 -5.79 -26.41 -2.69
C GLU A 92 -5.93 -25.65 -1.36
N ALA A 93 -6.34 -24.38 -1.40
CA ALA A 93 -6.43 -23.52 -0.22
C ALA A 93 -7.32 -22.29 -0.44
N PRO A 94 -8.06 -21.81 0.59
CA PRO A 94 -8.11 -22.32 1.96
C PRO A 94 -9.23 -23.35 2.19
N THR A 95 -10.05 -23.63 1.17
CA THR A 95 -11.10 -24.66 1.22
C THR A 95 -10.80 -25.74 0.17
N PRO A 96 -9.97 -26.75 0.52
CA PRO A 96 -9.58 -27.78 -0.42
C PRO A 96 -10.79 -28.50 -1.03
N SER A 97 -10.80 -28.64 -2.35
CA SER A 97 -11.89 -29.32 -3.05
C SER A 97 -11.70 -30.83 -3.10
N PHE A 98 -12.81 -31.56 -3.12
CA PHE A 98 -12.82 -32.97 -3.53
C PHE A 98 -12.88 -33.14 -5.06
N GLY A 99 -13.22 -32.08 -5.80
CA GLY A 99 -13.17 -32.05 -7.27
C GLY A 99 -11.77 -31.68 -7.74
N THR A 100 -11.09 -32.57 -8.46
CA THR A 100 -9.67 -32.40 -8.78
C THR A 100 -9.43 -31.60 -10.05
N VAL A 101 -8.51 -30.63 -9.97
CA VAL A 101 -7.81 -30.08 -11.14
C VAL A 101 -7.01 -31.23 -11.76
N LYS A 102 -7.06 -31.38 -13.08
CA LYS A 102 -6.31 -32.45 -13.77
C LYS A 102 -4.81 -32.21 -13.63
N CYS A 103 -4.09 -33.23 -13.20
CA CYS A 103 -2.64 -33.23 -13.16
C CYS A 103 -2.10 -33.80 -14.47
N PRO A 104 -1.42 -33.01 -15.32
CA PRO A 104 -0.90 -33.48 -16.60
C PRO A 104 0.29 -34.44 -16.45
N SER A 105 0.98 -34.43 -15.31
CA SER A 105 2.14 -35.29 -15.03
C SER A 105 2.25 -35.62 -13.54
N ASP A 106 3.15 -36.56 -13.22
CA ASP A 106 3.55 -36.93 -11.86
C ASP A 106 4.49 -35.91 -11.20
N GLN A 107 5.02 -34.97 -11.97
CA GLN A 107 5.94 -33.92 -11.52
C GLN A 107 5.24 -32.72 -10.87
N VAL A 108 3.91 -32.60 -11.02
CA VAL A 108 3.15 -31.48 -10.45
C VAL A 108 3.08 -31.63 -8.94
N GLN A 109 3.54 -30.59 -8.23
CA GLN A 109 3.43 -30.52 -6.78
C GLN A 109 2.01 -30.14 -6.37
N ILE A 110 1.46 -30.88 -5.41
CA ILE A 110 0.18 -30.54 -4.77
C ILE A 110 0.44 -30.00 -3.37
N LEU A 111 -0.02 -28.80 -3.10
CA LEU A 111 -0.02 -28.19 -1.77
C LEU A 111 -1.47 -28.12 -1.29
N SER A 112 -1.78 -28.68 -0.13
CA SER A 112 -3.10 -28.56 0.49
C SER A 112 -3.02 -27.77 1.78
N ALA A 113 -3.88 -26.77 1.93
CA ALA A 113 -4.00 -26.00 3.16
C ALA A 113 -5.46 -25.72 3.47
N ARG A 114 -5.82 -25.69 4.75
CA ARG A 114 -7.13 -25.18 5.18
C ARG A 114 -7.03 -23.72 5.60
N GLU A 115 -8.16 -23.04 5.71
CA GLU A 115 -8.27 -21.78 6.46
C GLU A 115 -7.84 -22.01 7.92
N TYR A 116 -7.54 -20.93 8.64
CA TYR A 116 -6.97 -20.99 9.99
C TYR A 116 -7.82 -21.88 10.90
N SER A 117 -7.14 -22.76 11.64
CA SER A 117 -7.71 -23.81 12.47
C SER A 117 -8.46 -24.91 11.71
N TYR A 118 -8.08 -26.16 11.98
CA TYR A 118 -8.71 -27.31 11.33
C TYR A 118 -10.09 -27.59 11.92
N GLY A 119 -11.11 -27.01 11.30
CA GLY A 119 -12.52 -27.42 11.32
C GLY A 119 -13.25 -27.35 12.67
N PRO A 120 -14.40 -26.65 12.77
CA PRO A 120 -15.12 -26.45 14.04
C PRO A 120 -15.45 -27.70 14.86
N TYR A 121 -15.67 -28.84 14.21
CA TYR A 121 -16.18 -30.04 14.88
C TYR A 121 -15.13 -30.77 15.73
N GLU A 122 -13.85 -30.66 15.36
CA GLU A 122 -12.76 -31.28 16.12
C GLU A 122 -12.14 -30.29 17.12
N THR A 123 -12.14 -28.99 16.80
CA THR A 123 -11.62 -27.95 17.72
C THR A 123 -12.47 -27.80 18.99
N VAL A 124 -13.80 -27.98 18.89
CA VAL A 124 -14.69 -27.98 20.07
C VAL A 124 -14.30 -29.05 21.09
N LYS A 125 -13.69 -30.17 20.65
CA LYS A 125 -13.24 -31.24 21.57
C LYS A 125 -12.00 -30.83 22.37
N LEU A 126 -11.14 -29.97 21.81
CA LEU A 126 -9.96 -29.43 22.50
C LEU A 126 -10.33 -28.42 23.59
N GLY A 127 -11.51 -27.80 23.50
CA GLY A 127 -11.90 -26.69 24.36
C GLY A 127 -11.46 -25.34 23.76
N ASN A 128 -11.01 -24.41 24.62
CA ASN A 128 -10.71 -23.02 24.22
C ASN A 128 -9.22 -22.74 23.99
N SER A 129 -8.38 -23.77 23.97
CA SER A 129 -6.91 -23.67 23.84
C SER A 129 -6.35 -25.01 23.45
N TYR A 130 -5.42 -25.04 22.49
CA TYR A 130 -4.66 -26.24 22.22
C TYR A 130 -3.68 -26.49 23.37
N ASN A 131 -2.86 -25.51 23.76
CA ASN A 131 -1.81 -25.66 24.77
C ASN A 131 -2.32 -26.16 26.12
N HIS A 132 -3.52 -25.72 26.54
CA HIS A 132 -4.15 -26.09 27.80
C HIS A 132 -5.09 -27.31 27.71
N ALA A 133 -5.26 -27.92 26.53
CA ALA A 133 -6.09 -29.11 26.37
C ALA A 133 -5.47 -30.33 27.07
N GLU A 134 -6.32 -31.22 27.58
CA GLU A 134 -5.90 -32.53 28.13
C GLU A 134 -5.15 -33.33 27.05
N SER A 135 -4.05 -34.01 27.40
CA SER A 135 -3.19 -34.71 26.45
C SER A 135 -3.95 -35.68 25.53
N GLY A 136 -4.93 -36.42 26.06
CA GLY A 136 -5.75 -37.33 25.25
C GLY A 136 -6.57 -36.62 24.16
N LYS A 137 -7.04 -35.39 24.43
CA LYS A 137 -7.78 -34.59 23.44
C LYS A 137 -6.86 -34.03 22.36
N LYS A 138 -5.62 -33.67 22.72
CA LYS A 138 -4.58 -33.27 21.74
C LYS A 138 -4.28 -34.41 20.79
N GLU A 139 -4.04 -35.61 21.33
CA GLU A 139 -3.78 -36.81 20.54
C GLU A 139 -4.95 -37.16 19.60
N GLU A 140 -6.18 -37.13 20.11
CA GLU A 140 -7.39 -37.36 19.29
C GLU A 140 -7.49 -36.34 18.13
N TYR A 141 -7.25 -35.06 18.43
CA TYR A 141 -7.27 -34.00 17.44
C TYR A 141 -6.18 -34.17 16.37
N GLU A 142 -4.95 -34.47 16.76
CA GLU A 142 -3.83 -34.72 15.84
C GLU A 142 -4.07 -35.93 14.93
N VAL A 143 -4.69 -36.99 15.46
CA VAL A 143 -5.09 -38.16 14.68
C VAL A 143 -6.15 -37.77 13.66
N ALA A 144 -7.21 -37.06 14.07
CA ALA A 144 -8.28 -36.59 13.18
C ALA A 144 -7.74 -35.65 12.09
N LEU A 145 -6.88 -34.71 12.48
CA LEU A 145 -6.15 -33.79 11.63
C LEU A 145 -5.36 -34.54 10.55
N THR A 146 -4.50 -35.48 10.97
CA THR A 146 -3.67 -36.27 10.05
C THR A 146 -4.51 -37.15 9.11
N GLN A 147 -5.64 -37.66 9.58
CA GLN A 147 -6.57 -38.44 8.75
C GLN A 147 -7.25 -37.57 7.68
N ASP A 148 -7.70 -36.37 8.04
CA ASP A 148 -8.27 -35.40 7.09
C ASP A 148 -7.24 -35.02 6.03
N GLU A 149 -6.02 -34.66 6.45
CA GLU A 149 -4.89 -34.34 5.57
C GLU A 149 -4.61 -35.45 4.54
N LYS A 150 -4.50 -36.70 5.01
CA LYS A 150 -4.32 -37.87 4.13
C LYS A 150 -5.48 -38.06 3.17
N LYS A 151 -6.72 -37.88 3.65
CA LYS A 151 -7.92 -38.02 2.83
C LYS A 151 -7.95 -36.99 1.70
N ARG A 152 -7.61 -35.71 1.97
CA ARG A 152 -7.56 -34.65 0.95
C ARG A 152 -6.55 -34.97 -0.15
N LEU A 153 -5.35 -35.40 0.23
CA LEU A 153 -4.29 -35.73 -0.71
C LEU A 153 -4.51 -37.06 -1.47
N SER A 154 -5.42 -37.91 -1.00
CA SER A 154 -5.73 -39.20 -1.64
C SER A 154 -6.44 -39.08 -2.99
N SER A 155 -7.08 -37.94 -3.27
CA SER A 155 -7.75 -37.66 -4.55
C SER A 155 -6.74 -37.56 -5.72
N TYR A 156 -5.51 -37.14 -5.42
CA TYR A 156 -4.42 -36.95 -6.37
C TYR A 156 -3.62 -38.24 -6.59
N LYS A 157 -4.15 -39.19 -7.35
CA LYS A 157 -3.50 -40.52 -7.52
C LYS A 157 -2.21 -40.52 -8.33
N THR A 158 -1.97 -39.49 -9.13
CA THR A 158 -0.97 -39.49 -10.20
C THR A 158 0.34 -38.81 -9.86
N THR A 159 0.47 -38.21 -8.67
CA THR A 159 1.65 -37.45 -8.25
C THR A 159 2.17 -37.98 -6.92
N GLU A 160 3.48 -38.14 -6.82
CA GLU A 160 4.17 -38.50 -5.57
C GLU A 160 4.51 -37.25 -4.74
N LYS A 161 4.45 -36.06 -5.36
CA LYS A 161 4.81 -34.77 -4.79
C LYS A 161 3.62 -34.09 -4.14
N LYS A 162 3.39 -34.38 -2.87
CA LYS A 162 2.27 -33.83 -2.09
C LYS A 162 2.75 -33.32 -0.75
N ALA A 163 2.28 -32.14 -0.37
CA ALA A 163 2.55 -31.55 0.93
C ALA A 163 1.30 -30.91 1.51
N VAL A 164 1.30 -30.78 2.83
CA VAL A 164 0.28 -30.05 3.57
C VAL A 164 0.95 -28.84 4.20
N VAL A 165 0.33 -27.67 4.02
CA VAL A 165 0.70 -26.45 4.73
C VAL A 165 -0.37 -26.21 5.79
N ARG A 166 0.02 -26.30 7.07
CA ARG A 166 -0.88 -26.01 8.19
C ARG A 166 -0.86 -24.50 8.44
N THR A 167 -2.01 -23.87 8.48
CA THR A 167 -2.14 -22.40 8.65
C THR A 167 -2.67 -22.08 10.04
N GLY A 168 -2.14 -21.04 10.68
CA GLY A 168 -2.51 -20.64 12.04
C GLY A 168 -1.27 -20.27 12.86
N LEU A 169 -1.39 -20.27 14.19
CA LEU A 169 -0.36 -19.78 15.12
C LEU A 169 0.10 -20.81 16.17
N ILE A 170 -0.37 -22.06 16.10
CA ILE A 170 -0.03 -23.14 17.03
C ILE A 170 1.27 -23.83 16.59
N GLU A 171 2.33 -23.63 17.37
CA GLU A 171 3.69 -24.11 17.04
C GLU A 171 3.82 -25.63 17.12
N GLU A 172 3.18 -26.26 18.10
CA GLU A 172 3.19 -27.72 18.30
C GLU A 172 2.57 -28.48 17.12
N LEU A 173 1.63 -27.85 16.42
CA LEU A 173 1.02 -28.39 15.22
C LEU A 173 1.82 -28.07 13.95
N ASN A 174 2.96 -27.38 14.07
CA ASN A 174 3.74 -26.82 12.97
C ASN A 174 2.89 -25.91 12.07
N GLU A 175 2.03 -25.07 12.64
CA GLU A 175 1.31 -24.05 11.87
C GLU A 175 2.28 -22.97 11.38
N GLN A 176 2.14 -22.61 10.10
CA GLN A 176 3.09 -21.79 9.34
C GLN A 176 2.65 -20.31 9.28
N GLY A 177 1.81 -19.88 10.22
CA GLY A 177 1.39 -18.48 10.33
C GLY A 177 0.09 -18.12 9.63
N ILE A 178 -0.11 -16.81 9.50
CA ILE A 178 -1.29 -16.17 8.92
C ILE A 178 -0.92 -15.33 7.70
N LEU A 179 -1.93 -14.94 6.93
CA LEU A 179 -1.77 -14.11 5.75
C LEU A 179 -1.85 -12.65 6.17
N LEU A 180 -0.80 -11.90 5.86
CA LEU A 180 -0.64 -10.51 6.26
C LEU A 180 -0.83 -9.60 5.04
N THR A 181 -1.16 -8.32 5.30
CA THR A 181 -1.21 -7.28 4.26
C THR A 181 0.09 -6.51 4.30
N SER A 182 0.96 -6.68 3.30
CA SER A 182 2.31 -6.11 3.27
C SER A 182 2.30 -4.59 3.42
N GLU A 183 1.36 -3.90 2.78
CA GLU A 183 1.25 -2.44 2.85
C GLU A 183 0.90 -1.93 4.26
N LEU A 184 0.16 -2.72 5.06
CA LEU A 184 -0.13 -2.40 6.46
C LEU A 184 1.06 -2.72 7.38
N VAL A 185 1.79 -3.81 7.11
CA VAL A 185 3.02 -4.16 7.85
C VAL A 185 4.07 -3.06 7.69
N ASP A 186 4.24 -2.54 6.46
CA ASP A 186 5.17 -1.45 6.20
C ASP A 186 4.74 -0.15 6.92
N LEU A 187 3.44 0.15 6.96
CA LEU A 187 2.91 1.27 7.74
C LEU A 187 3.20 1.11 9.24
N ALA A 188 2.93 -0.07 9.82
CA ALA A 188 3.20 -0.36 11.22
C ALA A 188 4.70 -0.24 11.57
N ARG A 189 5.60 -0.62 10.65
CA ARG A 189 7.04 -0.39 10.82
C ARG A 189 7.40 1.10 10.82
N LEU A 190 6.77 1.90 9.95
CA LEU A 190 6.97 3.37 9.97
C LEU A 190 6.54 3.96 11.32
N GLU A 191 5.41 3.52 11.88
CA GLU A 191 4.95 3.93 13.21
C GLU A 191 6.00 3.57 14.29
N GLN A 192 6.55 2.36 14.25
CA GLN A 192 7.53 1.88 15.23
C GLN A 192 8.89 2.59 15.14
N THR A 193 9.34 2.93 13.93
CA THR A 193 10.58 3.68 13.72
C THR A 193 10.46 5.17 14.08
N GLY A 194 9.24 5.67 14.31
CA GLY A 194 8.99 7.07 14.62
C GLY A 194 9.15 8.02 13.42
N ASN A 195 9.18 7.51 12.19
CA ASN A 195 9.29 8.34 10.98
C ASN A 195 7.96 9.01 10.63
N GLN A 196 7.60 10.05 11.38
CA GLN A 196 6.30 10.72 11.28
C GLN A 196 6.01 11.30 9.89
N LYS A 197 7.01 11.87 9.21
CA LYS A 197 6.83 12.42 7.85
C LYS A 197 6.38 11.34 6.86
N LYS A 198 7.11 10.22 6.78
CA LYS A 198 6.74 9.10 5.90
C LYS A 198 5.43 8.45 6.32
N LEU A 199 5.16 8.36 7.62
CA LEU A 199 3.91 7.83 8.13
C LEU A 199 2.73 8.68 7.66
N THR A 200 2.80 10.00 7.79
CA THR A 200 1.78 10.93 7.30
C THR A 200 1.62 10.85 5.79
N GLU A 201 2.71 10.86 5.02
CA GLU A 201 2.68 10.69 3.56
C GLU A 201 1.97 9.39 3.15
N GLN A 202 2.27 8.29 3.83
CA GLN A 202 1.68 6.99 3.56
C GLN A 202 0.20 6.94 3.94
N LYS A 203 -0.19 7.51 5.09
CA LYS A 203 -1.59 7.62 5.50
C LYS A 203 -2.39 8.51 4.54
N GLU A 204 -1.83 9.62 4.09
CA GLU A 204 -2.42 10.48 3.06
C GLU A 204 -2.63 9.71 1.76
N PHE A 205 -1.65 8.91 1.33
CA PHE A 205 -1.81 8.04 0.17
C PHE A 205 -3.01 7.08 0.32
N PHE A 206 -3.17 6.44 1.48
CA PHE A 206 -4.33 5.60 1.77
C PHE A 206 -5.65 6.38 1.80
N LEU A 207 -5.66 7.58 2.39
CA LEU A 207 -6.82 8.47 2.37
C LEU A 207 -7.22 8.82 0.93
N GLN A 208 -6.27 9.16 0.06
CA GLN A 208 -6.54 9.46 -1.35
C GLN A 208 -7.09 8.26 -2.13
N ALA A 209 -6.75 7.03 -1.73
CA ALA A 209 -7.30 5.80 -2.30
C ALA A 209 -8.79 5.59 -1.94
N LEU A 210 -9.30 6.26 -0.91
CA LEU A 210 -10.72 6.20 -0.54
C LEU A 210 -11.60 7.00 -1.52
N PRO A 211 -12.80 6.49 -1.85
CA PRO A 211 -13.77 7.22 -2.65
C PRO A 211 -14.07 8.60 -2.06
N LYS A 212 -14.36 9.57 -2.93
CA LYS A 212 -14.70 10.95 -2.53
C LYS A 212 -15.81 10.99 -1.47
N LYS A 213 -16.80 10.09 -1.55
CA LYS A 213 -17.89 9.99 -0.57
C LYS A 213 -17.36 9.67 0.83
N ILE A 214 -16.56 8.60 0.99
CA ILE A 214 -15.95 8.24 2.28
C ILE A 214 -15.06 9.36 2.79
N ARG A 215 -14.20 9.93 1.94
CA ARG A 215 -13.34 11.05 2.33
C ARG A 215 -14.14 12.23 2.86
N HIS A 216 -15.21 12.62 2.16
CA HIS A 216 -16.07 13.71 2.61
C HIS A 216 -16.82 13.37 3.90
N THR A 217 -17.27 12.12 4.07
CA THR A 217 -17.89 11.68 5.32
C THR A 217 -16.93 11.75 6.51
N ILE A 218 -15.65 11.41 6.32
CA ILE A 218 -14.63 11.41 7.38
C ILE A 218 -14.10 12.83 7.60
N LEU A 219 -13.48 13.44 6.59
CA LEU A 219 -12.83 14.75 6.69
C LEU A 219 -13.82 15.90 6.92
N GLN A 220 -15.09 15.71 6.55
CA GLN A 220 -16.09 16.79 6.57
C GLN A 220 -15.60 18.01 5.78
N ASP A 221 -15.28 19.10 6.48
CA ASP A 221 -14.79 20.37 5.92
C ASP A 221 -13.26 20.51 5.96
N GLN A 222 -12.53 19.54 6.55
CA GLN A 222 -11.07 19.57 6.68
C GLN A 222 -10.39 19.27 5.33
N GLN A 223 -9.22 19.88 5.10
CA GLN A 223 -8.51 19.76 3.82
C GLN A 223 -7.73 18.46 3.68
N ASN A 224 -7.14 17.97 4.78
CA ASN A 224 -6.24 16.82 4.80
C ASN A 224 -6.39 16.00 6.10
N LEU A 225 -5.72 14.85 6.16
CA LEU A 225 -5.79 13.93 7.28
C LEU A 225 -5.14 14.51 8.54
N SER A 226 -4.05 15.26 8.41
CA SER A 226 -3.36 15.84 9.57
C SER A 226 -4.24 16.85 10.31
N GLU A 227 -4.90 17.76 9.59
CA GLU A 227 -5.86 18.72 10.15
C GLU A 227 -7.04 18.00 10.82
N TYR A 228 -7.51 16.91 10.21
CA TYR A 228 -8.55 16.06 10.79
C TYR A 228 -8.08 15.37 12.08
N GLU A 229 -6.89 14.76 12.07
CA GLU A 229 -6.32 14.02 13.20
C GLU A 229 -5.96 14.95 14.39
N GLU A 230 -5.75 16.24 14.17
CA GLU A 230 -5.57 17.23 15.26
C GLU A 230 -6.80 17.31 16.17
N ASN A 231 -7.99 17.22 15.59
CA ASN A 231 -9.25 17.48 16.29
C ASN A 231 -10.12 16.23 16.49
N THR A 232 -9.87 15.16 15.73
CA THR A 232 -10.71 13.96 15.68
C THR A 232 -9.87 12.69 15.71
N GLU A 233 -10.31 11.68 16.45
CA GLU A 233 -9.76 10.32 16.38
C GLU A 233 -10.73 9.43 15.59
N LEU A 234 -10.22 8.77 14.54
CA LEU A 234 -10.96 7.79 13.76
C LEU A 234 -10.71 6.38 14.31
N THR A 235 -11.77 5.62 14.56
CA THR A 235 -11.72 4.19 14.85
C THR A 235 -12.41 3.44 13.73
N PHE A 236 -11.79 2.39 13.19
CA PHE A 236 -12.40 1.55 12.16
C PHE A 236 -12.56 0.11 12.65
N GLY A 237 -13.66 -0.54 12.27
CA GLY A 237 -13.89 -1.94 12.59
C GLY A 237 -14.88 -2.64 11.67
N TYR A 238 -14.77 -3.96 11.60
CA TYR A 238 -15.67 -4.85 10.88
C TYR A 238 -16.35 -5.82 11.85
N SER A 239 -17.68 -5.83 11.84
CA SER A 239 -18.49 -6.56 12.82
C SER A 239 -19.63 -7.35 12.19
N HIS A 240 -19.84 -8.57 12.68
CA HIS A 240 -21.08 -9.29 12.46
C HIS A 240 -22.08 -9.07 13.61
N LYS A 241 -21.64 -9.19 14.87
CA LYS A 241 -22.57 -9.26 16.03
C LYS A 241 -22.09 -8.68 17.35
N SER A 242 -20.90 -8.11 17.44
CA SER A 242 -20.30 -7.64 18.71
C SER A 242 -20.16 -6.12 18.79
N ASN A 243 -20.87 -5.38 17.94
CA ASN A 243 -20.92 -3.91 17.96
C ASN A 243 -21.22 -3.34 19.34
N ARG A 244 -22.19 -3.92 20.07
CA ARG A 244 -22.53 -3.51 21.44
C ARG A 244 -21.31 -3.52 22.36
N ASP A 245 -20.67 -4.68 22.47
CA ASP A 245 -19.56 -4.86 23.40
C ASP A 245 -18.37 -3.97 23.00
N PHE A 246 -18.14 -3.82 21.70
CA PHE A 246 -17.12 -2.91 21.17
C PHE A 246 -17.42 -1.44 21.49
N LEU A 247 -18.66 -0.96 21.35
CA LEU A 247 -19.03 0.42 21.70
C LEU A 247 -18.84 0.70 23.20
N HIS A 248 -19.14 -0.27 24.07
CA HIS A 248 -18.84 -0.15 25.51
C HIS A 248 -17.33 -0.06 25.77
N ILE A 249 -16.51 -0.89 25.11
CA ILE A 249 -15.04 -0.81 25.20
C ILE A 249 -14.54 0.54 24.66
N HIS A 250 -15.02 0.96 23.49
CA HIS A 250 -14.64 2.22 22.86
C HIS A 250 -14.97 3.41 23.75
N SER A 251 -16.15 3.43 24.39
CA SER A 251 -16.54 4.48 25.34
C SER A 251 -15.55 4.63 26.50
N GLY A 252 -14.97 3.52 27.00
CA GLY A 252 -13.92 3.58 28.01
C GLY A 252 -12.57 4.01 27.43
N TYR A 253 -12.26 3.54 26.23
CA TYR A 253 -11.01 3.85 25.54
C TYR A 253 -10.83 5.36 25.29
N ILE A 254 -11.92 6.06 24.96
CA ILE A 254 -11.90 7.50 24.65
C ILE A 254 -12.09 8.39 25.87
N GLN A 255 -12.28 7.84 27.08
CA GLN A 255 -12.63 8.61 28.28
C GLN A 255 -11.63 9.76 28.56
N SER A 256 -10.34 9.54 28.26
CA SER A 256 -9.26 10.51 28.46
C SER A 256 -8.94 11.35 27.22
N SER A 257 -9.70 11.20 26.14
CA SER A 257 -9.50 11.95 24.90
C SER A 257 -10.25 13.27 24.92
N GLU A 258 -9.57 14.34 24.51
CA GLU A 258 -10.16 15.67 24.32
C GLU A 258 -10.64 15.91 22.89
N LYS A 259 -10.49 14.92 22.01
CA LYS A 259 -10.83 15.01 20.58
C LYS A 259 -12.25 14.53 20.30
N ASN A 260 -12.80 14.98 19.17
CA ASN A 260 -13.96 14.35 18.54
C ASN A 260 -13.67 12.88 18.23
N GLN A 261 -14.71 12.07 18.09
CA GLN A 261 -14.59 10.64 17.87
C GLN A 261 -15.45 10.23 16.70
N ASP A 262 -14.82 9.70 15.64
CA ASP A 262 -15.50 9.02 14.55
C ASP A 262 -15.28 7.51 14.69
N VAL A 263 -16.35 6.74 14.72
CA VAL A 263 -16.32 5.28 14.74
C VAL A 263 -16.94 4.76 13.46
N PHE A 264 -16.12 4.32 12.51
CA PHE A 264 -16.57 3.74 11.26
C PHE A 264 -16.69 2.22 11.40
N ILE A 265 -17.92 1.70 11.38
CA ILE A 265 -18.21 0.28 11.46
C ILE A 265 -18.80 -0.22 10.14
N ALA A 266 -18.08 -1.13 9.50
CA ALA A 266 -18.62 -1.97 8.43
C ALA A 266 -19.34 -3.17 9.07
N SER A 267 -20.67 -3.22 9.02
CA SER A 267 -21.45 -4.29 9.64
C SER A 267 -22.68 -4.68 8.83
N GLY A 268 -22.89 -5.99 8.72
CA GLY A 268 -24.11 -6.57 8.15
C GLY A 268 -25.36 -6.40 9.04
N GLN A 269 -25.23 -5.85 10.24
CA GLN A 269 -26.37 -5.50 11.09
C GLN A 269 -27.19 -4.37 10.46
N ASN A 270 -28.49 -4.34 10.75
CA ASN A 270 -29.36 -3.26 10.30
C ASN A 270 -29.09 -1.98 11.13
N SER A 271 -29.44 -0.83 10.55
CA SER A 271 -29.19 0.48 11.14
C SER A 271 -29.83 0.65 12.52
N GLU A 272 -31.04 0.14 12.73
CA GLU A 272 -31.77 0.26 14.01
C GLU A 272 -31.07 -0.47 15.14
N THR A 273 -30.59 -1.70 14.92
CA THR A 273 -29.84 -2.45 15.93
C THR A 273 -28.54 -1.74 16.33
N LEU A 274 -27.86 -1.07 15.39
CA LEU A 274 -26.66 -0.29 15.71
C LEU A 274 -26.99 0.97 16.51
N LYS A 275 -28.09 1.65 16.21
CA LYS A 275 -28.59 2.77 17.01
C LYS A 275 -28.93 2.34 18.42
N GLU A 276 -29.64 1.22 18.60
CA GLU A 276 -29.94 0.65 19.92
C GLU A 276 -28.66 0.40 20.74
N HIS A 277 -27.60 -0.11 20.11
CA HIS A 277 -26.31 -0.30 20.78
C HIS A 277 -25.61 1.03 21.12
N LEU A 278 -25.73 2.06 20.27
CA LEU A 278 -25.20 3.39 20.56
C LEU A 278 -25.96 4.06 21.70
N GLU A 279 -27.28 3.92 21.75
CA GLU A 279 -28.12 4.42 22.84
C GLU A 279 -27.69 3.86 24.21
N GLU A 280 -27.19 2.62 24.28
CA GLU A 280 -26.67 2.02 25.52
C GLU A 280 -25.46 2.76 26.10
N VAL A 281 -24.71 3.54 25.30
CA VAL A 281 -23.50 4.27 25.74
C VAL A 281 -23.69 5.79 25.79
N ILE A 282 -24.84 6.33 25.37
CA ILE A 282 -25.08 7.78 25.30
C ILE A 282 -24.86 8.47 26.65
N GLU A 283 -25.39 7.94 27.75
CA GLU A 283 -25.24 8.57 29.07
C GLU A 283 -23.77 8.62 29.50
N THR A 284 -23.02 7.54 29.27
CA THR A 284 -21.57 7.51 29.51
C THR A 284 -20.84 8.56 28.68
N LEU A 285 -21.18 8.71 27.39
CA LEU A 285 -20.57 9.70 26.51
C LEU A 285 -20.90 11.14 26.98
N LYS A 286 -22.13 11.39 27.43
CA LYS A 286 -22.52 12.69 28.00
C LYS A 286 -21.71 13.04 29.24
N GLU A 287 -21.51 12.07 30.14
CA GLU A 287 -20.69 12.23 31.35
C GLU A 287 -19.21 12.52 31.01
N GLN A 288 -18.73 12.07 29.84
CA GLN A 288 -17.38 12.34 29.32
C GLN A 288 -17.24 13.66 28.56
N GLY A 289 -18.29 14.49 28.52
CA GLY A 289 -18.25 15.82 27.91
C GLY A 289 -18.51 15.84 26.39
N PHE A 290 -19.08 14.78 25.82
CA PHE A 290 -19.60 14.85 24.45
C PHE A 290 -20.88 15.69 24.44
N SER A 291 -20.88 16.80 23.71
CA SER A 291 -22.04 17.68 23.58
C SER A 291 -22.99 17.27 22.46
N LYS A 292 -22.49 16.47 21.51
CA LYS A 292 -23.25 15.97 20.37
C LYS A 292 -22.93 14.51 20.06
N ILE A 293 -23.96 13.70 19.81
CA ILE A 293 -23.85 12.29 19.42
C ILE A 293 -24.68 12.06 18.16
N VAL A 294 -24.04 11.53 17.13
CA VAL A 294 -24.61 11.41 15.79
C VAL A 294 -24.48 9.98 15.28
N TYR A 295 -25.54 9.48 14.67
CA TYR A 295 -25.53 8.26 13.88
C TYR A 295 -25.56 8.63 12.39
N VAL A 296 -24.65 8.05 11.60
CA VAL A 296 -24.53 8.28 10.17
C VAL A 296 -24.72 6.96 9.43
N ASP A 297 -25.81 6.81 8.68
CA ASP A 297 -26.00 5.73 7.71
C ASP A 297 -25.33 6.15 6.39
N TYR A 298 -24.10 5.71 6.21
CA TYR A 298 -23.27 6.05 5.05
C TYR A 298 -23.91 5.57 3.75
N ASP A 299 -24.54 4.39 3.74
CA ASP A 299 -25.09 3.81 2.52
C ASP A 299 -26.29 4.60 1.99
N ASN A 300 -27.10 5.16 2.90
CA ASN A 300 -28.33 5.89 2.57
C ASN A 300 -28.20 7.42 2.59
N ASP A 301 -27.00 7.95 2.87
CA ASP A 301 -26.76 9.38 3.05
C ASP A 301 -27.70 10.00 4.11
N GLN A 302 -27.91 9.27 5.21
CA GLN A 302 -28.77 9.72 6.32
C GLN A 302 -27.92 10.00 7.54
N GLU A 303 -28.20 11.14 8.19
CA GLU A 303 -27.59 11.54 9.44
C GLU A 303 -28.69 11.80 10.46
N GLU A 304 -28.55 11.23 11.65
CA GLU A 304 -29.48 11.36 12.75
C GLU A 304 -28.73 11.80 14.00
N THR A 305 -29.11 12.95 14.56
CA THR A 305 -28.56 13.42 15.83
C THR A 305 -29.36 12.81 16.97
N LEU A 306 -28.74 11.92 17.75
CA LEU A 306 -29.36 11.23 18.88
C LEU A 306 -29.29 12.04 20.17
N TYR A 307 -28.29 12.91 20.27
CA TYR A 307 -28.12 13.85 21.38
C TYR A 307 -27.44 15.13 20.91
N ASP A 308 -27.94 16.26 21.35
CA ASP A 308 -27.33 17.58 21.19
C ASP A 308 -27.78 18.45 22.37
N ASN A 309 -26.85 19.07 23.10
CA ASN A 309 -27.16 20.03 24.15
C ASN A 309 -26.92 21.49 23.74
N GLU A 310 -26.64 21.71 22.46
CA GLU A 310 -26.36 23.01 21.83
C GLU A 310 -25.16 23.75 22.43
N GLN A 311 -24.34 23.08 23.25
CA GLN A 311 -23.11 23.63 23.80
C GLN A 311 -21.90 23.23 22.96
N PRO A 312 -20.87 24.09 22.90
CA PRO A 312 -19.57 23.68 22.37
C PRO A 312 -19.02 22.49 23.17
N GLY A 313 -18.50 21.49 22.46
CA GLY A 313 -17.95 20.28 23.09
C GLY A 313 -17.58 19.24 22.05
N LYS A 314 -17.15 18.07 22.53
CA LYS A 314 -16.72 16.95 21.68
C LYS A 314 -17.91 16.34 20.97
N VAL A 315 -17.72 15.92 19.72
CA VAL A 315 -18.71 15.22 18.92
C VAL A 315 -18.34 13.74 18.82
N TYR A 316 -19.33 12.87 19.04
CA TYR A 316 -19.21 11.43 18.81
C TYR A 316 -20.05 11.04 17.59
N ARG A 317 -19.46 10.39 16.59
CA ARG A 317 -20.16 9.94 15.39
C ARG A 317 -19.98 8.44 15.20
N LEU A 318 -21.09 7.70 15.12
CA LEU A 318 -21.08 6.32 14.66
C LEU A 318 -21.45 6.29 13.18
N ILE A 319 -20.48 5.97 12.33
CA ILE A 319 -20.62 5.90 10.88
C ILE A 319 -20.78 4.42 10.49
N HIS A 320 -21.93 4.07 9.92
CA HIS A 320 -22.27 2.70 9.55
C HIS A 320 -22.35 2.52 8.03
N SER A 321 -21.73 1.45 7.54
CA SER A 321 -21.99 0.90 6.21
C SER A 321 -22.24 -0.62 6.29
N LYS A 322 -23.12 -1.13 5.42
CA LYS A 322 -23.41 -2.57 5.31
C LYS A 322 -22.26 -3.38 4.73
N GLY A 323 -21.34 -2.73 4.04
CA GLY A 323 -20.16 -3.35 3.46
C GLY A 323 -19.40 -2.39 2.57
N ILE A 324 -18.09 -2.49 2.63
CA ILE A 324 -17.16 -1.70 1.82
C ILE A 324 -16.18 -2.63 1.09
N PRO A 325 -15.71 -2.27 -0.11
CA PRO A 325 -14.66 -3.00 -0.81
C PRO A 325 -13.38 -3.18 0.02
N HIS A 326 -12.68 -4.30 -0.16
CA HIS A 326 -11.44 -4.61 0.59
C HIS A 326 -10.35 -3.52 0.50
N PRO A 327 -10.08 -2.85 -0.65
CA PRO A 327 -9.13 -1.74 -0.68
C PRO A 327 -9.49 -0.60 0.28
N GLN A 328 -10.79 -0.38 0.51
CA GLN A 328 -11.27 0.64 1.44
C GLN A 328 -11.13 0.17 2.89
N VAL A 329 -11.29 -1.13 3.17
CA VAL A 329 -11.00 -1.73 4.48
C VAL A 329 -9.52 -1.54 4.83
N VAL A 330 -8.62 -1.84 3.88
CA VAL A 330 -7.17 -1.64 4.06
C VAL A 330 -6.86 -0.16 4.31
N ALA A 331 -7.39 0.74 3.49
CA ALA A 331 -7.16 2.17 3.65
C ALA A 331 -7.73 2.72 4.98
N LEU A 332 -8.92 2.29 5.40
CA LEU A 332 -9.51 2.71 6.68
C LEU A 332 -8.71 2.17 7.87
N ASN A 333 -8.24 0.93 7.84
CA ASN A 333 -7.35 0.39 8.86
C ASN A 333 -6.03 1.18 8.94
N ALA A 334 -5.49 1.60 7.79
CA ALA A 334 -4.26 2.39 7.73
C ALA A 334 -4.39 3.77 8.38
N ILE A 335 -5.51 4.47 8.12
CA ILE A 335 -5.71 5.83 8.63
C ILE A 335 -6.38 5.88 10.02
N SER A 336 -6.96 4.78 10.51
CA SER A 336 -7.60 4.75 11.82
C SER A 336 -6.59 4.63 12.96
N GLY A 337 -7.02 4.99 14.16
CA GLY A 337 -6.30 4.82 15.41
C GLY A 337 -6.04 3.34 15.78
N PRO A 338 -5.49 3.10 16.97
CA PRO A 338 -4.91 1.81 17.33
C PRO A 338 -5.93 0.77 17.82
N LEU A 339 -7.16 1.15 18.16
CA LEU A 339 -8.22 0.21 18.54
C LEU A 339 -9.01 -0.22 17.30
N THR A 340 -9.32 -1.50 17.17
CA THR A 340 -10.12 -2.02 16.05
C THR A 340 -11.05 -3.14 16.48
N LEU A 341 -12.11 -3.36 15.71
CA LEU A 341 -12.99 -4.51 15.79
C LEU A 341 -12.79 -5.37 14.55
N ALA A 342 -12.59 -6.68 14.72
CA ALA A 342 -12.53 -7.61 13.61
C ALA A 342 -13.36 -8.86 13.90
N SER A 343 -13.85 -9.51 12.84
CA SER A 343 -14.69 -10.72 12.96
C SER A 343 -14.31 -11.83 11.99
N GLY A 344 -13.67 -11.49 10.87
CA GLY A 344 -13.13 -12.40 9.87
C GLY A 344 -11.65 -12.71 10.10
N ASP A 345 -11.21 -13.83 9.53
CA ASP A 345 -9.80 -14.27 9.55
C ASP A 345 -8.90 -13.27 8.81
N GLN A 346 -9.42 -12.69 7.72
CA GLN A 346 -8.72 -11.63 6.98
C GLN A 346 -8.63 -10.33 7.77
N SER A 347 -9.74 -9.89 8.39
CA SER A 347 -9.72 -8.70 9.24
C SER A 347 -8.86 -8.88 10.50
N PHE A 348 -8.71 -10.12 10.99
CA PHE A 348 -7.76 -10.46 12.05
C PHE A 348 -6.30 -10.26 11.57
N GLY A 349 -5.97 -10.79 10.38
CA GLY A 349 -4.67 -10.58 9.76
C GLY A 349 -4.36 -9.10 9.47
N GLU A 350 -5.34 -8.32 9.03
CA GLU A 350 -5.21 -6.87 8.78
C GLU A 350 -5.01 -6.07 10.07
N ALA A 351 -5.71 -6.41 11.15
CA ALA A 351 -5.53 -5.80 12.46
C ALA A 351 -4.11 -6.04 12.99
N ILE A 352 -3.59 -7.27 12.87
CA ILE A 352 -2.21 -7.59 13.23
C ILE A 352 -1.23 -6.84 12.32
N SER A 353 -1.48 -6.85 11.00
CA SER A 353 -0.61 -6.19 10.02
C SER A 353 -0.46 -4.70 10.29
N SER A 354 -1.54 -4.03 10.74
CA SER A 354 -1.56 -2.61 11.09
C SER A 354 -1.33 -2.33 12.58
N ASN A 355 -0.77 -3.30 13.31
CA ASN A 355 -0.40 -3.21 14.71
C ASN A 355 -1.52 -2.67 15.65
N LYS A 356 -2.75 -3.15 15.46
CA LYS A 356 -3.92 -2.71 16.24
C LYS A 356 -4.11 -3.54 17.51
N MET A 357 -4.70 -2.92 18.53
CA MET A 357 -5.38 -3.59 19.63
C MET A 357 -6.70 -4.15 19.13
N LEU A 358 -6.74 -5.46 18.96
CA LEU A 358 -7.84 -6.15 18.30
C LEU A 358 -8.92 -6.64 19.28
N CYS A 359 -10.11 -6.03 19.24
CA CYS A 359 -11.31 -6.67 19.75
C CYS A 359 -11.84 -7.66 18.71
N TYR A 360 -11.84 -8.95 19.01
CA TYR A 360 -12.13 -9.99 18.01
C TYR A 360 -13.47 -10.71 18.27
N GLU A 361 -14.31 -10.83 17.24
CA GLU A 361 -15.52 -11.65 17.31
C GLU A 361 -15.20 -13.13 17.16
N THR A 362 -15.02 -13.80 18.30
CA THR A 362 -14.56 -15.17 18.38
C THR A 362 -15.74 -16.15 18.25
N TYR A 363 -16.14 -16.44 17.01
CA TYR A 363 -17.04 -17.57 16.73
C TYR A 363 -16.38 -18.90 17.13
N PRO A 364 -17.16 -19.98 17.40
CA PRO A 364 -16.60 -21.26 17.84
C PRO A 364 -15.50 -21.83 16.93
N HIS A 365 -15.62 -21.65 15.62
CA HIS A 365 -14.61 -22.10 14.65
C HIS A 365 -13.34 -21.24 14.62
N LYS A 366 -13.35 -20.04 15.22
CA LYS A 366 -12.20 -19.11 15.28
C LYS A 366 -11.48 -19.13 16.62
N LEU A 367 -12.01 -19.91 17.56
CA LEU A 367 -11.56 -19.91 18.95
C LEU A 367 -10.10 -20.30 19.10
N LEU A 368 -9.63 -21.29 18.34
CA LEU A 368 -8.23 -21.71 18.36
C LEU A 368 -7.27 -20.67 17.77
N LEU A 369 -7.70 -19.95 16.73
CA LEU A 369 -6.90 -18.85 16.16
C LEU A 369 -6.69 -17.75 17.21
N TYR A 370 -7.77 -17.32 17.87
CA TYR A 370 -7.64 -16.29 18.89
C TYR A 370 -6.95 -16.79 20.16
N SER A 371 -7.16 -18.06 20.56
CA SER A 371 -6.49 -18.61 21.72
C SER A 371 -4.99 -18.69 21.52
N SER A 372 -4.53 -19.13 20.34
CA SER A 372 -3.10 -19.18 19.99
C SER A 372 -2.48 -17.78 19.93
N TYR A 373 -3.21 -16.78 19.46
CA TYR A 373 -2.81 -15.37 19.58
C TYR A 373 -2.65 -14.93 21.04
N LYS A 374 -3.62 -15.25 21.90
CA LYS A 374 -3.56 -14.93 23.33
C LYS A 374 -2.40 -15.67 24.04
N GLU A 375 -2.13 -16.90 23.66
CA GLU A 375 -1.03 -17.72 24.21
C GLU A 375 0.35 -17.10 23.91
N ARG A 376 0.47 -16.24 22.88
CA ARG A 376 1.69 -15.42 22.67
C ARG A 376 1.96 -14.43 23.80
N ALA A 377 0.98 -14.17 24.67
CA ALA A 377 1.15 -13.37 25.87
C ALA A 377 1.61 -14.19 27.09
N GLU A 378 1.81 -15.50 26.98
CA GLU A 378 2.34 -16.32 28.06
C GLU A 378 3.77 -15.85 28.41
N GLY A 379 3.97 -15.45 29.66
CA GLY A 379 5.23 -14.85 30.11
C GLY A 379 5.30 -13.32 30.02
N LEU A 380 4.26 -12.66 29.49
CA LEU A 380 4.06 -11.21 29.61
C LEU A 380 3.33 -10.85 30.91
N THR A 381 2.86 -9.62 31.04
CA THR A 381 2.14 -9.17 32.24
C THR A 381 0.79 -9.87 32.41
N GLU A 382 0.41 -10.19 33.66
CA GLU A 382 -0.89 -10.79 33.98
C GLU A 382 -2.06 -9.90 33.48
N GLU A 383 -1.85 -8.59 33.54
CA GLU A 383 -2.78 -7.57 33.03
C GLU A 383 -3.01 -7.68 31.52
N THR A 384 -1.95 -7.89 30.73
CA THR A 384 -2.06 -8.15 29.29
C THR A 384 -2.85 -9.43 29.01
N GLY A 385 -2.56 -10.51 29.75
CA GLY A 385 -3.30 -11.77 29.60
C GLY A 385 -4.80 -11.60 29.88
N HIS A 386 -5.15 -10.87 30.94
CA HIS A 386 -6.54 -10.55 31.27
C HIS A 386 -7.20 -9.65 30.21
N ALA A 387 -6.50 -8.60 29.74
CA ALA A 387 -7.01 -7.72 28.68
C ALA A 387 -7.31 -8.50 27.39
N LEU A 388 -6.38 -9.34 26.94
CA LEU A 388 -6.56 -10.18 25.75
C LEU A 388 -7.73 -11.17 25.90
N GLN A 389 -7.95 -11.72 27.09
CA GLN A 389 -9.11 -12.55 27.36
C GLN A 389 -10.43 -11.77 27.20
N GLN A 390 -10.47 -10.53 27.67
CA GLN A 390 -11.65 -9.67 27.51
C GLN A 390 -11.78 -9.09 26.09
N MET A 391 -10.71 -9.02 25.30
CA MET A 391 -10.77 -8.62 23.89
C MET A 391 -11.33 -9.72 22.97
N SER A 392 -11.42 -10.98 23.43
CA SER A 392 -12.18 -12.04 22.75
C SER A 392 -13.68 -11.83 22.94
N LEU A 393 -14.36 -11.20 22.01
CA LEU A 393 -15.80 -10.93 22.07
C LEU A 393 -16.59 -12.16 21.61
N LEU A 394 -17.55 -12.60 22.43
CA LEU A 394 -18.50 -13.62 22.01
C LEU A 394 -19.62 -12.94 21.20
N PRO A 395 -20.02 -13.48 20.04
CA PRO A 395 -21.13 -12.92 19.26
C PRO A 395 -22.41 -12.86 20.10
N ASP A 396 -23.18 -11.77 20.05
CA ASP A 396 -24.47 -11.72 20.74
C ASP A 396 -25.42 -12.78 20.14
N THR A 397 -25.74 -13.80 20.94
CA THR A 397 -26.67 -14.87 20.58
C THR A 397 -28.13 -14.48 20.83
N GLY A 398 -28.38 -13.27 21.33
CA GLY A 398 -29.68 -12.80 21.81
C GLY A 398 -30.03 -13.31 23.21
N VAL A 399 -29.15 -14.12 23.82
CA VAL A 399 -29.35 -14.65 25.17
C VAL A 399 -28.73 -13.69 26.19
N LYS A 400 -29.57 -12.95 26.91
CA LYS A 400 -29.13 -11.93 27.90
C LYS A 400 -28.12 -12.45 28.93
N SER A 401 -28.18 -13.73 29.31
CA SER A 401 -27.28 -14.32 30.31
C SER A 401 -25.84 -14.53 29.84
N GLN A 402 -25.53 -14.30 28.55
CA GLN A 402 -24.18 -14.38 28.00
C GLN A 402 -23.57 -12.99 27.73
N ARG A 403 -24.32 -11.91 27.99
CA ARG A 403 -23.82 -10.54 27.79
C ARG A 403 -22.79 -10.19 28.86
N ARG A 404 -21.68 -9.59 28.43
CA ARG A 404 -20.70 -9.03 29.35
C ARG A 404 -21.24 -7.75 29.98
N GLU A 405 -20.85 -7.54 31.24
CA GLU A 405 -21.23 -6.36 31.99
C GLU A 405 -20.61 -5.11 31.37
N ALA A 406 -21.44 -4.09 31.11
CA ALA A 406 -21.01 -2.83 30.50
C ALA A 406 -19.85 -2.16 31.25
N GLN A 407 -19.88 -2.18 32.59
CA GLN A 407 -18.82 -1.62 33.42
C GLN A 407 -17.48 -2.34 33.23
N SER A 408 -17.49 -3.66 33.04
CA SER A 408 -16.28 -4.44 32.80
C SER A 408 -15.67 -4.14 31.44
N LEU A 409 -16.52 -4.01 30.40
CA LEU A 409 -16.11 -3.63 29.05
C LEU A 409 -15.55 -2.20 29.01
N HIS A 410 -16.21 -1.27 29.68
CA HIS A 410 -15.75 0.10 29.81
C HIS A 410 -14.38 0.17 30.52
N ALA A 411 -14.22 -0.54 31.64
CA ALA A 411 -12.95 -0.61 32.37
C ALA A 411 -11.81 -1.21 31.53
N LEU A 412 -12.10 -2.20 30.68
CA LEU A 412 -11.14 -2.69 29.69
C LEU A 412 -10.70 -1.57 28.75
N GLY A 413 -11.64 -0.82 28.18
CA GLY A 413 -11.34 0.33 27.31
C GLY A 413 -10.39 1.33 27.97
N VAL A 414 -10.70 1.75 29.19
CA VAL A 414 -9.85 2.66 29.97
C VAL A 414 -8.44 2.10 30.16
N THR A 415 -8.36 0.80 30.46
CA THR A 415 -7.09 0.09 30.68
C THR A 415 -6.25 0.07 29.39
N LEU A 416 -6.84 -0.25 28.24
CA LEU A 416 -6.16 -0.24 26.94
C LEU A 416 -5.60 1.14 26.59
N ARG A 417 -6.32 2.23 26.92
CA ARG A 417 -5.87 3.61 26.67
C ARG A 417 -4.81 4.08 27.65
N THR A 418 -4.89 3.71 28.92
CA THR A 418 -4.03 4.31 29.97
C THR A 418 -2.82 3.47 30.33
N ASN A 419 -2.82 2.15 30.11
CA ASN A 419 -1.71 1.27 30.46
C ASN A 419 -0.73 1.09 29.28
N PRO A 420 0.45 1.73 29.29
CA PRO A 420 1.44 1.59 28.21
C PRO A 420 2.05 0.20 28.12
N ALA A 421 2.15 -0.56 29.22
CA ALA A 421 2.72 -1.90 29.22
C ALA A 421 1.86 -2.85 28.37
N ILE A 422 0.54 -2.82 28.53
CA ILE A 422 -0.38 -3.62 27.70
C ILE A 422 -0.25 -3.27 26.22
N ARG A 423 -0.13 -1.99 25.87
CA ARG A 423 0.04 -1.56 24.47
C ARG A 423 1.37 -2.02 23.88
N GLN A 424 2.45 -1.94 24.66
CA GLN A 424 3.78 -2.41 24.27
C GLN A 424 3.79 -3.93 24.11
N ASP A 425 3.20 -4.66 25.05
CA ASP A 425 3.06 -6.12 24.99
C ASP A 425 2.29 -6.57 23.74
N ILE A 426 1.12 -5.97 23.47
CA ILE A 426 0.33 -6.26 22.26
C ILE A 426 1.12 -5.91 20.99
N THR A 427 1.82 -4.78 20.98
CA THR A 427 2.70 -4.41 19.85
C THR A 427 3.80 -5.44 19.64
N GLY A 428 4.39 -5.95 20.71
CA GLY A 428 5.39 -7.03 20.66
C GLY A 428 4.83 -8.32 20.09
N ILE A 429 3.62 -8.73 20.49
CA ILE A 429 2.93 -9.90 19.95
C ILE A 429 2.68 -9.73 18.44
N ASN A 430 2.05 -8.62 18.05
CA ASN A 430 1.74 -8.33 16.65
C ASN A 430 3.01 -8.32 15.78
N SER A 431 4.06 -7.67 16.26
CA SER A 431 5.35 -7.59 15.56
C SER A 431 6.00 -8.96 15.43
N SER A 432 5.95 -9.79 16.47
CA SER A 432 6.50 -11.15 16.43
C SER A 432 5.79 -12.00 15.37
N ILE A 433 4.46 -11.96 15.32
CA ILE A 433 3.66 -12.66 14.31
C ILE A 433 3.97 -12.12 12.91
N ALA A 434 4.05 -10.80 12.76
CA ALA A 434 4.34 -10.17 11.47
C ALA A 434 5.73 -10.53 10.91
N HIS A 435 6.72 -10.72 11.77
CA HIS A 435 8.09 -11.07 11.35
C HIS A 435 8.29 -12.58 11.14
N ASN A 436 7.71 -13.43 12.00
CA ASN A 436 8.06 -14.85 12.05
C ASN A 436 7.04 -15.77 11.36
N ASN A 437 5.82 -15.29 11.07
CA ASN A 437 4.68 -16.13 10.71
C ASN A 437 3.96 -15.64 9.45
N SER A 438 4.71 -15.23 8.42
CA SER A 438 4.14 -14.90 7.10
C SER A 438 3.80 -16.19 6.33
N LEU A 439 2.52 -16.53 6.27
CA LEU A 439 2.05 -17.74 5.59
C LEU A 439 2.44 -17.76 4.10
N ALA A 440 2.44 -16.61 3.44
CA ALA A 440 2.83 -16.51 2.04
C ALA A 440 4.28 -16.97 1.81
N ALA A 441 5.20 -16.59 2.70
CA ALA A 441 6.61 -17.00 2.61
C ALA A 441 6.76 -18.53 2.69
N HIS A 442 5.95 -19.20 3.50
CA HIS A 442 5.95 -20.65 3.60
C HIS A 442 5.44 -21.33 2.33
N PHE A 443 4.34 -20.84 1.73
CA PHE A 443 3.90 -21.33 0.42
C PHE A 443 4.99 -21.15 -0.63
N ILE A 444 5.63 -19.97 -0.67
CA ILE A 444 6.71 -19.66 -1.60
C ILE A 444 7.89 -20.63 -1.45
N ASN A 445 8.26 -21.00 -0.22
CA ASN A 445 9.33 -21.98 0.05
C ASN A 445 8.99 -23.39 -0.46
N HIS A 446 7.71 -23.76 -0.49
CA HIS A 446 7.26 -25.00 -1.11
C HIS A 446 7.15 -24.92 -2.64
N ILE A 447 6.84 -23.74 -3.19
CA ILE A 447 6.67 -23.55 -4.63
C ILE A 447 8.02 -23.49 -5.35
N LYS A 448 8.98 -22.72 -4.83
CA LYS A 448 10.25 -22.42 -5.50
C LYS A 448 11.03 -23.64 -5.99
N PRO A 449 11.22 -24.72 -5.18
CA PRO A 449 11.98 -25.89 -5.62
C PRO A 449 11.33 -26.65 -6.78
N GLU A 450 10.03 -26.45 -6.98
CA GLU A 450 9.21 -27.18 -7.95
C GLU A 450 9.07 -26.42 -9.27
N LEU A 451 9.47 -25.14 -9.31
CA LEU A 451 9.56 -24.39 -10.55
C LEU A 451 10.78 -24.87 -11.34
N PRO A 452 10.63 -25.29 -12.61
CA PRO A 452 11.76 -25.72 -13.41
C PRO A 452 12.69 -24.54 -13.71
N PRO A 453 13.98 -24.81 -13.92
CA PRO A 453 14.92 -23.76 -14.29
C PRO A 453 14.51 -23.10 -15.61
N ILE A 454 14.69 -21.78 -15.67
CA ILE A 454 14.40 -20.98 -16.85
C ILE A 454 15.49 -21.28 -17.88
N SER A 455 15.13 -22.03 -18.92
CA SER A 455 16.06 -22.51 -19.94
C SER A 455 15.91 -21.81 -21.29
N ASN A 456 14.79 -21.12 -21.53
CA ASN A 456 14.60 -20.33 -22.73
C ASN A 456 15.47 -19.05 -22.63
N PRO A 457 16.40 -18.82 -23.58
CA PRO A 457 17.33 -17.70 -23.51
C PRO A 457 16.63 -16.34 -23.59
N VAL A 458 15.51 -16.25 -24.31
CA VAL A 458 14.73 -15.01 -24.43
C VAL A 458 14.02 -14.71 -23.12
N ASP A 459 13.40 -15.71 -22.48
CA ASP A 459 12.72 -15.53 -21.19
C ASP A 459 13.73 -15.07 -20.13
N LEU A 460 14.91 -15.69 -20.09
CA LEU A 460 15.98 -15.33 -19.16
C LEU A 460 16.47 -13.90 -19.39
N ALA A 461 16.71 -13.52 -20.65
CA ALA A 461 17.15 -12.17 -21.00
C ALA A 461 16.10 -11.10 -20.65
N ILE A 462 14.81 -11.40 -20.81
CA ILE A 462 13.74 -10.48 -20.38
C ILE A 462 13.77 -10.28 -18.87
N ILE A 463 13.84 -11.38 -18.12
CA ILE A 463 13.76 -11.39 -16.65
C ILE A 463 14.95 -10.68 -16.01
N GLU A 464 16.15 -10.89 -16.55
CA GLU A 464 17.38 -10.29 -16.06
C GLU A 464 17.64 -8.89 -16.62
N ASN A 465 16.71 -8.34 -17.41
CA ASN A 465 16.85 -7.06 -18.09
C ASN A 465 18.08 -6.98 -19.02
N ARG A 466 18.38 -8.08 -19.74
CA ARG A 466 19.49 -8.24 -20.70
C ARG A 466 19.02 -8.54 -22.13
N PHE A 467 17.78 -8.18 -22.46
CA PHE A 467 17.19 -8.45 -23.77
C PHE A 467 17.82 -7.58 -24.85
N GLU A 468 18.33 -8.22 -25.91
CA GLU A 468 19.02 -7.56 -27.02
C GLU A 468 18.25 -7.72 -28.34
N SER A 469 18.49 -6.80 -29.29
CA SER A 469 17.74 -6.75 -30.55
C SER A 469 17.98 -7.96 -31.47
N ASP A 470 19.11 -8.65 -31.33
CA ASP A 470 19.41 -9.87 -32.09
C ASP A 470 18.56 -11.08 -31.65
N MET A 471 17.92 -11.01 -30.47
CA MET A 471 16.98 -12.02 -29.96
C MET A 471 15.58 -11.92 -30.60
N LEU A 472 15.25 -10.79 -31.24
CA LEU A 472 13.92 -10.53 -31.83
C LEU A 472 13.39 -11.64 -32.75
N PRO A 473 14.19 -12.30 -33.63
CA PRO A 473 13.70 -13.39 -34.49
C PRO A 473 13.24 -14.62 -33.72
N SER A 474 13.68 -14.78 -32.46
CA SER A 474 13.32 -15.91 -31.60
C SER A 474 12.16 -15.59 -30.66
N VAL A 475 11.59 -14.38 -30.73
CA VAL A 475 10.50 -13.94 -29.85
C VAL A 475 9.18 -14.63 -30.21
N GLN A 476 8.51 -15.20 -29.22
CA GLN A 476 7.18 -15.81 -29.31
C GLN A 476 6.12 -14.84 -28.80
N TYR A 477 5.30 -14.33 -29.73
CA TYR A 477 4.20 -13.42 -29.43
C TYR A 477 2.87 -14.18 -29.22
N PRO A 478 2.03 -13.75 -28.25
CA PRO A 478 2.23 -12.62 -27.35
C PRO A 478 3.01 -12.95 -26.05
N GLN A 479 3.37 -14.21 -25.82
CA GLN A 479 3.83 -14.72 -24.52
C GLN A 479 5.01 -13.94 -23.95
N GLN A 480 6.05 -13.70 -24.76
CA GLN A 480 7.27 -13.03 -24.30
C GLN A 480 7.12 -11.51 -24.20
N LEU A 481 6.25 -10.90 -25.02
CA LEU A 481 5.84 -9.52 -24.81
C LEU A 481 5.14 -9.36 -23.46
N PHE A 482 4.23 -10.28 -23.13
CA PHE A 482 3.51 -10.25 -21.85
C PHE A 482 4.45 -10.53 -20.67
N LEU A 483 5.44 -11.40 -20.84
CA LEU A 483 6.51 -11.59 -19.85
C LEU A 483 7.28 -10.28 -19.62
N ALA A 484 7.71 -9.60 -20.68
CA ALA A 484 8.44 -8.32 -20.57
C ALA A 484 7.62 -7.23 -19.88
N ILE A 485 6.32 -7.15 -20.17
CA ILE A 485 5.40 -6.25 -19.48
C ILE A 485 5.35 -6.56 -17.98
N ARG A 486 5.19 -7.83 -17.58
CA ARG A 486 5.09 -8.22 -16.16
C ARG A 486 6.34 -7.90 -15.35
N TYR A 487 7.51 -7.98 -15.97
CA TYR A 487 8.79 -7.62 -15.37
C TYR A 487 9.14 -6.12 -15.48
N GLY A 488 8.28 -5.31 -16.10
CA GLY A 488 8.57 -3.89 -16.29
C GLY A 488 9.76 -3.61 -17.22
N ASN A 489 10.14 -4.55 -18.09
CA ASN A 489 11.29 -4.41 -18.99
C ASN A 489 10.92 -3.53 -20.20
N GLU A 490 10.95 -2.22 -19.99
CA GLU A 490 10.57 -1.22 -20.98
C GLU A 490 11.37 -1.31 -22.28
N SER A 491 12.67 -1.57 -22.19
CA SER A 491 13.57 -1.67 -23.34
C SER A 491 13.19 -2.84 -24.24
N ALA A 492 12.94 -4.01 -23.65
CA ALA A 492 12.49 -5.19 -24.39
C ALA A 492 11.14 -4.95 -25.07
N VAL A 493 10.17 -4.36 -24.35
CA VAL A 493 8.84 -4.05 -24.90
C VAL A 493 8.94 -3.09 -26.08
N LYS A 494 9.74 -2.01 -25.96
CA LYS A 494 9.99 -1.06 -27.06
C LYS A 494 10.58 -1.75 -28.29
N ALA A 495 11.59 -2.59 -28.10
CA ALA A 495 12.24 -3.33 -29.19
C ALA A 495 11.27 -4.30 -29.88
N MET A 496 10.51 -5.06 -29.09
CA MET A 496 9.52 -6.02 -29.57
C MET A 496 8.40 -5.34 -30.38
N LEU A 497 7.82 -4.26 -29.87
CA LEU A 497 6.76 -3.52 -30.57
C LEU A 497 7.25 -2.79 -31.82
N LYS A 498 8.52 -2.34 -31.84
CA LYS A 498 9.13 -1.78 -33.05
C LYS A 498 9.29 -2.84 -34.13
N ALA A 499 9.65 -4.07 -33.76
CA ALA A 499 9.83 -5.18 -34.69
C ALA A 499 8.51 -5.80 -35.15
N ASN A 500 7.50 -5.83 -34.27
CA ASN A 500 6.18 -6.37 -34.56
C ASN A 500 5.07 -5.48 -33.95
N PRO A 501 4.68 -4.39 -34.62
CA PRO A 501 3.65 -3.47 -34.13
C PRO A 501 2.29 -4.11 -33.87
N ASP A 502 1.93 -5.14 -34.64
CA ASP A 502 0.64 -5.85 -34.53
C ASP A 502 0.50 -6.62 -33.21
N ALA A 503 1.63 -6.93 -32.56
CA ALA A 503 1.65 -7.59 -31.25
C ALA A 503 0.96 -6.77 -30.16
N LEU A 504 0.77 -5.46 -30.35
CA LEU A 504 0.08 -4.58 -29.43
C LEU A 504 -1.37 -5.01 -29.14
N THR A 505 -2.03 -5.63 -30.13
CA THR A 505 -3.42 -6.14 -30.00
C THR A 505 -3.51 -7.66 -29.97
N ALA A 506 -2.38 -8.36 -30.02
CA ALA A 506 -2.33 -9.81 -29.89
C ALA A 506 -2.90 -10.24 -28.53
N LYS A 507 -3.52 -11.41 -28.51
CA LYS A 507 -4.25 -11.92 -27.35
C LYS A 507 -3.77 -13.31 -26.95
N ASP A 508 -3.73 -13.57 -25.64
CA ASP A 508 -3.49 -14.93 -25.13
C ASP A 508 -4.76 -15.81 -25.21
N SER A 509 -4.65 -17.05 -24.71
CA SER A 509 -5.76 -18.02 -24.64
C SER A 509 -6.94 -17.57 -23.76
N LEU A 510 -6.73 -16.54 -22.93
CA LEU A 510 -7.77 -15.91 -22.09
C LEU A 510 -8.28 -14.59 -22.68
N ASN A 511 -7.86 -14.27 -23.91
CA ASN A 511 -8.23 -13.06 -24.62
C ASN A 511 -7.66 -11.77 -23.99
N ASN A 512 -6.62 -11.87 -23.16
CA ASN A 512 -5.91 -10.71 -22.60
C ASN A 512 -4.99 -10.10 -23.63
N SER A 513 -5.02 -8.77 -23.75
CA SER A 513 -4.09 -7.97 -24.57
C SER A 513 -2.96 -7.40 -23.72
N ALA A 514 -1.93 -6.82 -24.37
CA ALA A 514 -0.84 -6.12 -23.68
C ALA A 514 -1.34 -5.06 -22.68
N PHE A 515 -2.41 -4.33 -23.03
CA PHE A 515 -3.03 -3.32 -22.17
C PHE A 515 -3.64 -3.92 -20.90
N ILE A 516 -4.30 -5.09 -21.01
CA ILE A 516 -4.87 -5.79 -19.85
C ILE A 516 -3.75 -6.32 -18.96
N ILE A 517 -2.70 -6.92 -19.54
CA ILE A 517 -1.56 -7.44 -18.77
C ILE A 517 -0.85 -6.31 -18.02
N ALA A 518 -0.62 -5.16 -18.66
CA ALA A 518 0.00 -4.02 -17.99
C ALA A 518 -0.84 -3.51 -16.81
N ALA A 519 -2.17 -3.41 -16.98
CA ALA A 519 -3.07 -2.99 -15.90
C ALA A 519 -3.15 -4.03 -14.76
N GLN A 520 -3.28 -5.33 -15.08
CA GLN A 520 -3.31 -6.44 -14.11
C GLN A 520 -2.06 -6.52 -13.23
N HIS A 521 -0.93 -6.00 -13.71
CA HIS A 521 0.35 -6.01 -13.00
C HIS A 521 0.76 -4.63 -12.47
N ASN A 522 -0.15 -3.64 -12.51
CA ASN A 522 0.12 -2.26 -12.07
C ASN A 522 1.34 -1.62 -12.75
N GLN A 523 1.65 -2.02 -13.98
CA GLN A 523 2.78 -1.54 -14.78
C GLN A 523 2.37 -0.27 -15.54
N TYR A 524 2.11 0.81 -14.81
CA TYR A 524 1.48 2.01 -15.38
C TYR A 524 2.41 2.80 -16.32
N SER A 525 3.73 2.81 -16.08
CA SER A 525 4.70 3.38 -17.04
C SER A 525 4.66 2.61 -18.36
N MET A 526 4.58 1.27 -18.27
CA MET A 526 4.41 0.40 -19.43
C MET A 526 3.08 0.67 -20.12
N LEU A 527 1.98 0.82 -19.37
CA LEU A 527 0.68 1.14 -19.94
C LEU A 527 0.70 2.46 -20.71
N LYS A 528 1.30 3.52 -20.15
CA LYS A 528 1.50 4.81 -20.82
C LYS A 528 2.29 4.66 -22.13
N MET A 529 3.34 3.83 -22.11
CA MET A 529 4.12 3.52 -23.31
C MET A 529 3.29 2.77 -24.37
N LEU A 530 2.51 1.77 -23.97
CA LEU A 530 1.62 1.02 -24.87
C LEU A 530 0.56 1.94 -25.49
N ILE A 531 -0.01 2.86 -24.70
CA ILE A 531 -0.96 3.86 -25.19
C ILE A 531 -0.30 4.81 -26.20
N THR A 532 0.91 5.28 -25.91
CA THR A 532 1.68 6.13 -26.85
C THR A 532 1.96 5.39 -28.16
N ALA A 533 2.27 4.09 -28.11
CA ALA A 533 2.45 3.27 -29.30
C ALA A 533 1.14 3.08 -30.08
N ALA A 534 0.01 2.97 -29.39
CA ALA A 534 -1.32 2.86 -30.00
C ALA A 534 -1.74 4.15 -30.71
N ASP A 535 -1.51 5.31 -30.07
CA ASP A 535 -1.79 6.64 -30.62
C ASP A 535 -0.99 6.89 -31.90
N LYS A 536 0.30 6.52 -31.92
CA LYS A 536 1.15 6.58 -33.12
C LYS A 536 0.69 5.67 -34.28
N GLN A 537 -0.15 4.69 -34.00
CA GLN A 537 -0.75 3.80 -35.00
C GLN A 537 -2.20 4.20 -35.35
N ASP A 538 -2.66 5.38 -34.90
CA ASP A 538 -4.04 5.83 -35.04
C ASP A 538 -5.06 4.77 -34.56
N MET A 539 -4.74 4.06 -33.47
CA MET A 539 -5.56 2.95 -33.00
C MET A 539 -6.84 3.45 -32.34
N GLU A 540 -7.99 2.87 -32.70
CA GLU A 540 -9.22 3.17 -31.98
C GLU A 540 -9.20 2.67 -30.53
N PHE A 541 -9.75 3.47 -29.61
CA PHE A 541 -9.86 3.08 -28.19
C PHE A 541 -10.61 1.76 -27.97
N SER A 542 -11.54 1.41 -28.87
CA SER A 542 -12.28 0.14 -28.85
C SER A 542 -11.37 -1.09 -28.91
N LYS A 543 -10.21 -0.98 -29.59
CA LYS A 543 -9.20 -2.04 -29.68
C LYS A 543 -8.30 -2.08 -28.45
N ILE A 544 -7.88 -0.90 -27.97
CA ILE A 544 -7.08 -0.72 -26.75
C ILE A 544 -7.82 -1.30 -25.54
N ASN A 545 -9.08 -0.89 -25.37
CA ASN A 545 -9.95 -1.31 -24.29
C ASN A 545 -10.84 -2.49 -24.68
N SER A 546 -10.38 -3.33 -25.62
CA SER A 546 -11.11 -4.54 -26.00
C SER A 546 -11.18 -5.50 -24.80
N PRO A 547 -12.34 -6.13 -24.55
CA PRO A 547 -12.47 -6.99 -23.39
C PRO A 547 -11.69 -8.30 -23.58
N ASN A 548 -11.23 -8.86 -22.46
CA ASN A 548 -10.97 -10.29 -22.36
C ASN A 548 -12.30 -11.05 -22.28
N GLN A 549 -12.39 -12.16 -21.55
CA GLN A 549 -13.67 -12.87 -21.39
C GLN A 549 -14.74 -12.04 -20.65
N GLN A 550 -14.36 -11.06 -19.82
CA GLN A 550 -15.29 -10.36 -18.93
C GLN A 550 -14.98 -8.87 -18.73
N PHE A 551 -13.70 -8.49 -18.74
CA PHE A 551 -13.23 -7.17 -18.32
C PHE A 551 -12.37 -6.53 -19.40
N THR A 552 -12.25 -5.21 -19.29
CA THR A 552 -11.37 -4.40 -20.13
C THR A 552 -10.23 -3.84 -19.28
N MET A 553 -9.19 -3.30 -19.91
CA MET A 553 -8.07 -2.69 -19.19
C MET A 553 -8.52 -1.60 -18.18
N CYS A 554 -9.56 -0.81 -18.50
CA CYS A 554 -10.12 0.17 -17.55
C CYS A 554 -10.62 -0.44 -16.23
N HIS A 555 -11.07 -1.70 -16.21
CA HIS A 555 -11.54 -2.36 -14.99
C HIS A 555 -10.38 -2.70 -14.04
N TYR A 556 -9.19 -2.96 -14.58
CA TYR A 556 -8.00 -3.34 -13.83
C TYR A 556 -7.16 -2.15 -13.34
N LEU A 557 -7.57 -0.91 -13.65
CA LEU A 557 -6.89 0.28 -13.12
C LEU A 557 -7.11 0.37 -11.61
N SER A 558 -6.08 0.74 -10.83
CA SER A 558 -6.27 0.93 -9.40
C SER A 558 -7.27 2.07 -9.09
N PRO A 559 -7.96 2.04 -7.94
CA PRO A 559 -8.85 3.12 -7.53
C PRO A 559 -8.19 4.49 -7.53
N ILE A 560 -6.89 4.57 -7.25
CA ILE A 560 -6.11 5.81 -7.29
C ILE A 560 -6.13 6.41 -8.70
N ILE A 561 -5.91 5.61 -9.74
CA ILE A 561 -5.99 6.06 -11.13
C ILE A 561 -7.44 6.40 -11.49
N GLN A 562 -8.38 5.50 -11.19
CA GLN A 562 -9.78 5.67 -11.58
C GLN A 562 -10.39 6.96 -11.02
N ASN A 563 -9.95 7.37 -9.82
CA ASN A 563 -10.44 8.57 -9.14
C ASN A 563 -9.57 9.82 -9.37
N ASN A 564 -8.51 9.73 -10.17
CA ASN A 564 -7.59 10.85 -10.42
C ASN A 564 -7.52 11.17 -11.92
N PRO A 565 -8.29 12.18 -12.39
CA PRO A 565 -8.27 12.61 -13.79
C PRO A 565 -6.89 13.04 -14.29
N GLY A 566 -6.03 13.57 -13.41
CA GLY A 566 -4.66 13.96 -13.78
C GLY A 566 -3.80 12.75 -14.15
N ILE A 567 -3.90 11.66 -13.38
CA ILE A 567 -3.19 10.42 -13.70
C ILE A 567 -3.77 9.75 -14.94
N ILE A 568 -5.10 9.82 -15.15
CA ILE A 568 -5.72 9.35 -16.40
C ILE A 568 -5.20 10.15 -17.59
N ALA A 569 -5.10 11.47 -17.49
CA ALA A 569 -4.56 12.32 -18.55
C ALA A 569 -3.10 11.97 -18.87
N ASP A 570 -2.28 11.77 -17.83
CA ASP A 570 -0.86 11.39 -17.97
C ASP A 570 -0.67 10.04 -18.67
N ILE A 571 -1.42 9.01 -18.27
CA ILE A 571 -1.28 7.66 -18.83
C ILE A 571 -1.92 7.56 -20.22
N PHE A 572 -3.10 8.17 -20.41
CA PHE A 572 -3.93 7.90 -21.58
C PHE A 572 -3.92 9.00 -22.65
N GLY A 573 -3.36 10.18 -22.36
CA GLY A 573 -3.17 11.25 -23.33
C GLY A 573 -4.44 11.58 -24.13
N SER A 574 -4.39 11.36 -25.44
CA SER A 574 -5.51 11.58 -26.38
C SER A 574 -6.77 10.77 -26.01
N TYR A 575 -6.63 9.60 -25.37
CA TYR A 575 -7.72 8.71 -24.99
C TYR A 575 -8.35 9.01 -23.62
N GLN A 576 -7.89 10.03 -22.89
CA GLN A 576 -8.36 10.31 -21.53
C GLN A 576 -9.88 10.47 -21.42
N LYS A 577 -10.53 11.05 -22.45
CA LYS A 577 -11.98 11.24 -22.49
C LYS A 577 -12.72 9.91 -22.66
N ASP A 578 -12.18 9.02 -23.48
CA ASP A 578 -12.75 7.69 -23.69
C ASP A 578 -12.64 6.82 -22.44
N VAL A 579 -11.49 6.91 -21.74
CA VAL A 579 -11.29 6.27 -20.44
C VAL A 579 -12.26 6.81 -19.41
N ALA A 580 -12.39 8.13 -19.28
CA ALA A 580 -13.34 8.76 -18.36
C ALA A 580 -14.80 8.35 -18.67
N ALA A 581 -15.18 8.33 -19.95
CA ALA A 581 -16.50 7.87 -20.38
C ALA A 581 -16.71 6.38 -20.02
N ARG A 582 -15.68 5.54 -20.18
CA ARG A 582 -15.76 4.13 -19.83
C ARG A 582 -15.87 3.92 -18.31
N LEU A 583 -15.08 4.64 -17.51
CA LEU A 583 -15.12 4.57 -16.05
C LEU A 583 -16.49 5.03 -15.51
N ALA A 584 -17.12 6.03 -16.14
CA ALA A 584 -18.49 6.44 -15.78
C ALA A 584 -19.55 5.36 -16.05
N ILE A 585 -19.30 4.43 -16.98
CA ILE A 585 -20.16 3.26 -17.24
C ILE A 585 -19.89 2.15 -16.22
N ILE A 586 -18.62 1.93 -15.87
CA ILE A 586 -18.20 0.90 -14.89
C ILE A 586 -18.72 1.27 -13.49
N HIS A 587 -18.66 2.56 -13.14
CA HIS A 587 -19.15 3.13 -11.89
C HIS A 587 -20.36 4.02 -12.15
N PRO A 588 -21.53 3.46 -12.48
CA PRO A 588 -22.71 4.28 -12.70
C PRO A 588 -22.97 5.10 -11.44
N LYS A 589 -23.12 6.42 -11.58
CA LYS A 589 -23.57 7.27 -10.47
C LYS A 589 -24.82 6.63 -9.87
N PRO A 590 -24.95 6.55 -8.53
CA PRO A 590 -26.14 6.00 -7.92
C PRO A 590 -27.36 6.71 -8.50
N ILE A 591 -28.26 5.92 -9.10
CA ILE A 591 -29.50 6.43 -9.66
C ILE A 591 -30.27 7.02 -8.47
N GLN A 592 -30.32 8.36 -8.39
CA GLN A 592 -31.29 9.04 -7.55
C GLN A 592 -32.66 8.55 -8.00
N LYS A 593 -33.25 7.59 -7.29
CA LYS A 593 -34.67 7.28 -7.45
C LYS A 593 -35.40 8.59 -7.16
N ALA A 594 -36.20 9.02 -8.14
CA ALA A 594 -36.90 10.30 -8.10
C ALA A 594 -37.59 10.50 -6.74
N PRO A 595 -37.43 11.67 -6.10
CA PRO A 595 -38.12 11.95 -4.86
C PRO A 595 -39.63 11.96 -5.13
N VAL A 596 -40.38 11.18 -4.35
CA VAL A 596 -41.82 11.34 -4.23
C VAL A 596 -42.04 12.71 -3.58
N GLN A 597 -42.38 13.71 -4.39
CA GLN A 597 -42.72 15.04 -3.89
C GLN A 597 -44.10 15.06 -3.22
N PRO A 598 -44.27 15.95 -2.23
CA PRO A 598 -45.32 16.96 -2.35
C PRO A 598 -44.80 18.41 -2.13
N VAL A 599 -45.02 19.26 -3.16
CA VAL A 599 -45.51 20.67 -3.16
C VAL A 599 -45.08 21.59 -1.98
N SER A 600 -44.01 22.43 -2.11
CA SER A 600 -43.91 23.89 -2.46
C SER A 600 -44.65 24.90 -1.53
N VAL A 601 -44.20 26.13 -1.18
CA VAL A 601 -43.54 27.24 -1.92
C VAL A 601 -42.89 28.27 -0.95
N SER A 602 -41.84 28.97 -1.42
CA SER A 602 -41.40 30.38 -1.16
C SER A 602 -40.00 30.49 -0.50
N ASN A 603 -39.02 31.23 -1.01
CA ASN A 603 -38.90 32.10 -2.18
C ASN A 603 -37.40 32.25 -2.56
N VAL A 604 -37.17 32.26 -3.88
CA VAL A 604 -36.11 32.89 -4.68
C VAL A 604 -35.23 33.94 -3.99
N GLY A 605 -33.91 33.80 -4.14
CA GLY A 605 -32.91 34.86 -3.99
C GLY A 605 -31.69 34.52 -4.86
N MET A 606 -31.46 35.33 -5.91
CA MET A 606 -30.30 35.29 -6.80
C MET A 606 -28.98 35.48 -6.03
N PHE A 607 -27.85 35.19 -6.71
CA PHE A 607 -26.46 35.17 -6.23
C PHE A 607 -25.95 33.84 -5.67
N ALA A 608 -25.89 32.81 -6.52
CA ALA A 608 -24.75 31.89 -6.44
C ALA A 608 -23.54 32.63 -7.02
N GLN A 609 -22.73 33.25 -6.16
CA GLN A 609 -21.35 33.55 -6.53
C GLN A 609 -20.70 32.22 -6.89
N LYS A 610 -20.22 32.10 -8.14
CA LYS A 610 -19.25 31.07 -8.50
C LYS A 610 -18.15 31.10 -7.44
N LYS A 611 -17.99 30.01 -6.67
CA LYS A 611 -16.72 29.77 -5.98
C LYS A 611 -15.64 29.83 -7.07
N PRO A 612 -14.59 30.66 -6.90
CA PRO A 612 -13.47 30.63 -7.83
C PRO A 612 -12.87 29.22 -7.78
N GLU A 613 -12.64 28.63 -8.95
CA GLU A 613 -11.67 27.56 -9.06
C GLU A 613 -10.32 28.09 -8.52
N PRO A 614 -9.51 27.28 -7.81
CA PRO A 614 -8.22 27.74 -7.33
C PRO A 614 -7.35 28.06 -8.55
N VAL A 615 -7.11 29.35 -8.76
CA VAL A 615 -6.14 29.89 -9.72
C VAL A 615 -4.76 29.41 -9.29
N SER A 616 -3.89 29.02 -10.24
CA SER A 616 -2.52 28.61 -9.90
C SER A 616 -1.82 29.75 -9.17
N ALA A 617 -1.19 29.49 -8.01
CA ALA A 617 -0.48 30.53 -7.26
C ALA A 617 0.58 31.23 -8.11
N TRP A 618 1.17 30.49 -9.07
CA TRP A 618 2.05 31.03 -10.09
C TRP A 618 1.35 32.02 -11.03
N GLU A 619 0.14 31.76 -11.49
CA GLU A 619 -0.55 32.64 -12.46
C GLU A 619 -0.91 34.01 -11.85
N GLU A 620 -1.31 34.05 -10.57
CA GLU A 620 -1.53 35.33 -9.88
C GLU A 620 -0.22 36.04 -9.54
N LEU A 621 0.84 35.29 -9.18
CA LEU A 621 2.17 35.87 -8.99
C LEU A 621 2.72 36.44 -10.30
N GLU A 622 2.71 35.68 -11.38
CA GLU A 622 3.13 36.09 -12.73
C GLU A 622 2.38 37.35 -13.18
N LYS A 623 1.06 37.41 -12.98
CA LYS A 623 0.24 38.57 -13.31
C LYS A 623 0.62 39.82 -12.51
N SER A 624 1.03 39.67 -11.25
CA SER A 624 1.55 40.81 -10.46
C SER A 624 2.92 41.28 -10.97
N LEU A 625 3.75 40.34 -11.45
CA LEU A 625 5.09 40.60 -11.95
C LEU A 625 5.10 41.25 -13.33
N GLN A 626 4.05 41.09 -14.13
CA GLN A 626 3.90 41.77 -15.45
C GLN A 626 3.96 43.30 -15.37
N THR A 627 3.85 43.88 -14.17
CA THR A 627 3.91 45.33 -13.92
C THR A 627 5.16 45.79 -13.16
N PHE A 628 6.06 44.86 -12.82
CA PHE A 628 7.26 45.12 -12.00
C PHE A 628 8.50 45.28 -12.88
N GLU A 629 9.35 46.27 -12.57
CA GLU A 629 10.62 46.53 -13.27
C GLU A 629 11.84 45.95 -12.51
N ASP A 630 11.63 45.24 -11.39
CA ASP A 630 12.71 44.65 -10.59
C ASP A 630 13.12 43.27 -11.13
N GLU A 631 14.21 43.23 -11.89
CA GLU A 631 14.78 42.01 -12.48
C GLU A 631 15.12 40.95 -11.43
N THR A 632 15.52 41.34 -10.21
CA THR A 632 15.90 40.40 -9.14
C THR A 632 14.69 39.64 -8.62
N LEU A 633 13.56 40.34 -8.46
CA LEU A 633 12.30 39.73 -8.03
C LEU A 633 11.73 38.80 -9.10
N VAL A 634 11.79 39.20 -10.37
CA VAL A 634 11.31 38.36 -11.49
C VAL A 634 12.11 37.07 -11.59
N MET A 635 13.45 37.17 -11.51
CA MET A 635 14.33 35.99 -11.48
C MET A 635 14.00 35.08 -10.29
N SER A 636 13.90 35.64 -9.08
CA SER A 636 13.57 34.88 -7.86
C SER A 636 12.22 34.17 -7.99
N ALA A 637 11.22 34.84 -8.54
CA ALA A 637 9.89 34.28 -8.74
C ALA A 637 9.88 33.13 -9.76
N LEU A 638 10.62 33.24 -10.87
CA LEU A 638 10.73 32.17 -11.87
C LEU A 638 11.39 30.91 -11.29
N VAL A 639 12.49 31.05 -10.55
CA VAL A 639 13.18 29.90 -9.95
C VAL A 639 12.33 29.24 -8.87
N VAL A 640 11.67 30.04 -8.01
CA VAL A 640 10.72 29.54 -6.99
C VAL A 640 9.52 28.86 -7.63
N ALA A 641 8.98 29.43 -8.71
CA ALA A 641 7.88 28.84 -9.45
C ALA A 641 8.28 27.54 -10.14
N ARG A 642 9.50 27.43 -10.68
CA ARG A 642 10.01 26.19 -11.26
C ARG A 642 9.92 25.04 -10.26
N GLU A 643 10.46 25.23 -9.05
CA GLU A 643 10.44 24.17 -8.03
C GLU A 643 9.02 23.92 -7.46
N TYR A 644 8.20 24.97 -7.31
CA TYR A 644 6.80 24.80 -6.95
C TYR A 644 6.05 23.96 -7.99
N LEU A 645 6.12 24.33 -9.26
CA LEU A 645 5.40 23.67 -10.36
C LEU A 645 5.92 22.25 -10.59
N LYS A 646 7.22 21.99 -10.37
CA LYS A 646 7.82 20.65 -10.36
C LYS A 646 7.16 19.73 -9.35
N ALA A 647 6.97 20.21 -8.12
CA ALA A 647 6.29 19.46 -7.06
C ALA A 647 4.78 19.26 -7.33
N GLN A 648 4.19 20.11 -8.17
CA GLN A 648 2.79 20.02 -8.59
C GLN A 648 2.60 19.20 -9.87
N GLN A 649 3.65 18.60 -10.45
CA GLN A 649 3.48 17.75 -11.62
C GLN A 649 2.64 16.50 -11.29
N PRO A 650 1.76 16.06 -12.21
CA PRO A 650 1.57 16.56 -13.58
C PRO A 650 0.54 17.70 -13.71
N ARG A 651 -0.04 18.19 -12.61
CA ARG A 651 -1.18 19.13 -12.62
C ARG A 651 -0.92 20.41 -13.42
N PHE A 652 0.32 20.91 -13.41
CA PHE A 652 0.72 22.14 -14.11
C PHE A 652 1.90 21.90 -15.08
N GLU A 653 1.94 20.76 -15.77
CA GLU A 653 3.04 20.38 -16.68
C GLU A 653 3.32 21.45 -17.75
N SER A 654 2.28 22.00 -18.39
CA SER A 654 2.45 23.06 -19.39
C SER A 654 3.10 24.33 -18.83
N GLN A 655 2.74 24.73 -17.62
CA GLN A 655 3.31 25.89 -16.94
C GLN A 655 4.75 25.60 -16.50
N TYR A 656 5.00 24.38 -16.00
CA TYR A 656 6.34 23.94 -15.63
C TYR A 656 7.28 23.94 -16.85
N GLU A 657 6.86 23.41 -18.00
CA GLU A 657 7.66 23.42 -19.23
C GLU A 657 7.99 24.83 -19.72
N LEU A 658 7.06 25.78 -19.56
CA LEU A 658 7.29 27.18 -19.87
C LEU A 658 8.30 27.81 -18.90
N VAL A 659 8.08 27.68 -17.59
CA VAL A 659 8.99 28.24 -16.57
C VAL A 659 10.38 27.59 -16.65
N CYS A 660 10.47 26.30 -16.95
CA CYS A 660 11.75 25.63 -17.22
C CYS A 660 12.46 26.24 -18.42
N ARG A 661 11.74 26.49 -19.51
CA ARG A 661 12.30 27.13 -20.70
C ARG A 661 12.84 28.52 -20.38
N ASP A 662 12.10 29.30 -19.61
CA ASP A 662 12.51 30.66 -19.22
C ASP A 662 13.73 30.61 -18.30
N CYS A 663 13.76 29.68 -17.33
CA CYS A 663 14.93 29.50 -16.48
C CYS A 663 16.17 29.02 -17.25
N GLU A 664 16.02 28.08 -18.19
CA GLU A 664 17.15 27.50 -18.94
C GLU A 664 17.66 28.43 -20.04
N ASN A 665 16.78 29.11 -20.78
CA ASN A 665 17.18 29.91 -21.95
C ASN A 665 17.41 31.38 -21.62
N ASP A 666 16.66 31.96 -20.67
CA ASP A 666 16.76 33.39 -20.37
C ASP A 666 17.65 33.67 -19.14
N LEU A 667 17.73 32.72 -18.20
CA LEU A 667 18.55 32.86 -16.98
C LEU A 667 19.80 31.96 -16.96
N GLU A 668 19.97 31.08 -17.95
CA GLU A 668 21.05 30.09 -18.02
C GLU A 668 21.14 29.17 -16.78
N LEU A 669 20.02 28.93 -16.09
CA LEU A 669 19.95 28.12 -14.87
C LEU A 669 19.51 26.68 -15.17
N PRO A 670 20.38 25.67 -15.04
CA PRO A 670 20.00 24.28 -15.31
C PRO A 670 18.94 23.76 -14.31
N ALA A 671 18.25 22.69 -14.70
CA ALA A 671 17.13 22.10 -13.93
C ALA A 671 17.51 21.62 -12.51
N ASN A 672 18.79 21.38 -12.24
CA ASN A 672 19.31 20.96 -10.94
C ASN A 672 20.04 22.07 -10.16
N TRP A 673 20.02 23.32 -10.64
CA TRP A 673 20.76 24.44 -10.06
C TRP A 673 20.49 24.63 -8.56
N VAL A 674 19.24 24.46 -8.10
CA VAL A 674 18.86 24.63 -6.69
C VAL A 674 19.56 23.67 -5.73
N TYR A 675 20.08 22.54 -6.22
CA TYR A 675 20.80 21.55 -5.40
C TYR A 675 22.29 21.90 -5.22
N SER A 676 22.85 22.79 -6.04
CA SER A 676 24.20 23.33 -5.86
C SER A 676 24.21 24.75 -5.28
N HIS A 677 23.07 25.44 -5.25
CA HIS A 677 22.96 26.83 -4.78
C HIS A 677 21.86 26.97 -3.72
N VAL A 678 21.88 26.09 -2.70
CA VAL A 678 20.81 25.99 -1.69
C VAL A 678 20.62 27.31 -0.93
N GLU A 679 21.69 27.96 -0.51
CA GLU A 679 21.62 29.25 0.20
C GLU A 679 21.03 30.37 -0.66
N GLU A 680 21.43 30.44 -1.93
CA GLU A 680 20.91 31.44 -2.86
C GLU A 680 19.42 31.19 -3.14
N PHE A 681 19.01 29.93 -3.27
CA PHE A 681 17.60 29.58 -3.43
C PHE A 681 16.77 29.94 -2.18
N GLN A 682 17.32 29.75 -0.97
CA GLN A 682 16.67 30.21 0.27
C GLN A 682 16.44 31.72 0.28
N GLN A 683 17.42 32.51 -0.20
CA GLN A 683 17.29 33.96 -0.33
C GLN A 683 16.21 34.35 -1.36
N MET A 684 16.13 33.63 -2.48
CA MET A 684 15.08 33.84 -3.51
C MET A 684 13.68 33.56 -2.96
N ILE A 685 13.50 32.48 -2.19
CA ILE A 685 12.23 32.20 -1.49
C ILE A 685 11.87 33.35 -0.54
N GLY A 686 12.83 33.86 0.22
CA GLY A 686 12.65 35.02 1.10
C GLY A 686 12.18 36.26 0.35
N THR A 687 12.78 36.53 -0.82
CA THR A 687 12.44 37.67 -1.69
C THR A 687 11.00 37.56 -2.21
N VAL A 688 10.58 36.38 -2.68
CA VAL A 688 9.20 36.13 -3.14
C VAL A 688 8.20 36.25 -1.99
N ARG A 689 8.54 35.69 -0.83
CA ARG A 689 7.70 35.77 0.38
C ARG A 689 7.44 37.22 0.78
N GLU A 690 8.49 38.03 0.85
CA GLU A 690 8.40 39.44 1.22
C GLU A 690 7.52 40.23 0.23
N HIS A 691 7.62 39.92 -1.07
CA HIS A 691 6.79 40.54 -2.09
C HIS A 691 5.30 40.21 -1.94
N ILE A 692 4.96 38.92 -1.73
CA ILE A 692 3.57 38.48 -1.49
C ILE A 692 3.01 39.16 -0.24
N GLU A 693 3.80 39.20 0.83
CA GLU A 693 3.38 39.79 2.11
C GLU A 693 3.16 41.30 2.05
N LYS A 694 3.95 42.02 1.25
CA LYS A 694 3.81 43.47 1.05
C LYS A 694 2.68 43.85 0.08
N THR A 695 2.14 42.90 -0.67
CA THR A 695 1.09 43.13 -1.68
C THR A 695 -0.25 42.58 -1.17
N PRO A 696 -1.16 43.43 -0.64
CA PRO A 696 -2.38 42.98 0.03
C PRO A 696 -3.26 42.04 -0.82
N GLU A 697 -3.34 42.31 -2.13
CA GLU A 697 -4.09 41.50 -3.07
C GLU A 697 -3.50 40.08 -3.20
N LEU A 698 -2.17 39.95 -3.29
CA LEU A 698 -1.49 38.64 -3.36
C LEU A 698 -1.57 37.90 -2.02
N ARG A 699 -1.35 38.60 -0.90
CA ARG A 699 -1.47 38.00 0.43
C ARG A 699 -2.87 37.40 0.65
N GLN A 700 -3.92 38.07 0.17
CA GLN A 700 -5.29 37.56 0.27
C GLN A 700 -5.59 36.46 -0.77
N ALA A 701 -5.01 36.54 -1.97
CA ALA A 701 -5.31 35.63 -3.07
C ALA A 701 -4.56 34.28 -2.98
N ILE A 702 -3.25 34.30 -2.68
CA ILE A 702 -2.38 33.12 -2.76
C ILE A 702 -1.66 32.79 -1.45
N GLY A 703 -1.43 33.76 -0.57
CA GLY A 703 -0.64 33.56 0.65
C GLY A 703 0.80 33.08 0.38
N THR A 704 1.51 32.61 1.42
CA THR A 704 2.92 32.17 1.32
C THR A 704 3.13 30.68 1.59
N ASP A 705 2.07 29.95 1.92
CA ASP A 705 2.14 28.54 2.38
C ASP A 705 2.51 27.57 1.24
N TRP A 706 2.42 28.03 0.00
CA TRP A 706 2.76 27.25 -1.20
C TRP A 706 4.24 27.34 -1.60
N LEU A 707 5.02 28.22 -0.97
CA LEU A 707 6.43 28.39 -1.30
C LEU A 707 7.19 27.07 -1.03
N PRO A 708 8.00 26.59 -1.99
CA PRO A 708 8.70 25.32 -1.85
C PRO A 708 9.70 25.36 -0.69
N GLU A 709 9.91 24.21 -0.04
CA GLU A 709 11.02 24.04 0.88
C GLU A 709 12.35 24.00 0.09
N PRO A 710 13.43 24.64 0.59
CA PRO A 710 14.74 24.50 -0.02
C PRO A 710 15.20 23.04 0.07
N PRO A 711 15.90 22.51 -0.96
CA PRO A 711 16.48 21.17 -0.87
C PRO A 711 17.53 21.12 0.26
N PRO A 712 17.76 19.94 0.86
CA PRO A 712 18.83 19.79 1.85
C PRO A 712 20.20 20.01 1.20
N PHE A 713 21.19 20.38 2.00
CA PHE A 713 22.58 20.46 1.54
C PHE A 713 23.11 19.07 1.15
N LEU A 714 24.15 19.05 0.32
CA LEU A 714 24.78 17.78 -0.09
C LEU A 714 25.31 17.01 1.14
N SER A 715 25.89 17.69 2.14
CA SER A 715 26.35 17.09 3.39
C SER A 715 25.24 16.35 4.13
N GLU A 716 24.08 16.98 4.29
CA GLU A 716 22.90 16.40 4.95
C GLU A 716 22.43 15.16 4.19
N ARG A 717 22.39 15.24 2.85
CA ARG A 717 21.96 14.12 2.02
C ARG A 717 22.93 12.95 2.03
N ILE A 718 24.24 13.19 2.02
CA ILE A 718 25.27 12.16 2.16
C ILE A 718 25.18 11.53 3.56
N SER A 719 24.98 12.33 4.60
CA SER A 719 24.79 11.82 5.96
C SER A 719 23.60 10.88 6.04
N GLU A 720 22.44 11.28 5.49
CA GLU A 720 21.21 10.48 5.50
C GLU A 720 21.33 9.16 4.73
N THR A 721 22.18 9.09 3.70
CA THR A 721 22.17 8.00 2.71
C THR A 721 23.40 7.10 2.74
N ILE A 722 24.53 7.59 3.26
CA ILE A 722 25.81 6.90 3.30
C ILE A 722 26.33 6.84 4.72
N PHE A 723 26.45 7.97 5.43
CA PHE A 723 27.06 7.94 6.76
C PHE A 723 26.18 7.21 7.77
N ASN A 724 24.86 7.32 7.70
CA ASN A 724 23.97 6.53 8.57
C ASN A 724 24.17 5.01 8.43
N ASP A 725 24.46 4.51 7.23
CA ASP A 725 24.73 3.08 7.01
C ASP A 725 26.08 2.68 7.64
N ILE A 726 27.08 3.56 7.55
CA ILE A 726 28.43 3.35 8.10
C ILE A 726 28.42 3.48 9.64
N LEU A 727 27.71 4.45 10.19
CA LEU A 727 27.61 4.72 11.63
C LEU A 727 26.82 3.66 12.40
N GLN A 728 26.14 2.73 11.71
CA GLN A 728 25.48 1.57 12.32
C GLN A 728 26.40 0.37 12.53
N MET A 729 27.67 0.45 12.13
CA MET A 729 28.66 -0.61 12.37
C MET A 729 29.01 -0.71 13.87
N GLU A 730 29.01 -1.94 14.40
CA GLU A 730 29.25 -2.18 15.85
C GLU A 730 30.70 -1.91 16.27
N GLU A 731 31.65 -2.10 15.35
CA GLU A 731 33.10 -1.97 15.61
C GLU A 731 33.63 -0.62 15.11
N GLU A 732 34.16 0.19 16.03
CA GLU A 732 34.61 1.58 15.78
C GLU A 732 35.70 1.68 14.69
N GLU A 733 36.62 0.72 14.64
CA GLU A 733 37.70 0.70 13.65
C GLU A 733 37.19 0.34 12.24
N GLU A 734 36.18 -0.53 12.14
CA GLU A 734 35.54 -0.87 10.85
C GLU A 734 34.74 0.33 10.32
N MET A 735 34.01 1.01 11.21
CA MET A 735 33.31 2.26 10.90
C MET A 735 34.29 3.33 10.36
N LYS A 736 35.40 3.58 11.07
CA LYS A 736 36.42 4.54 10.63
C LYS A 736 37.04 4.18 9.27
N GLN A 737 37.29 2.89 9.03
CA GLN A 737 37.81 2.43 7.73
C GLN A 737 36.81 2.63 6.59
N ALA A 738 35.52 2.41 6.85
CA ALA A 738 34.46 2.63 5.86
C ALA A 738 34.20 4.13 5.60
N LEU A 739 34.35 4.98 6.61
CA LEU A 739 34.12 6.43 6.51
C LEU A 739 35.25 7.17 5.80
N LYS A 740 36.50 6.71 5.99
CA LYS A 740 37.71 7.38 5.53
C LYS A 740 37.74 7.71 4.02
N PRO A 741 37.37 6.82 3.08
CA PRO A 741 37.32 7.14 1.67
C PRO A 741 36.39 8.32 1.36
N TYR A 742 35.20 8.34 1.95
CA TYR A 742 34.22 9.40 1.72
C TYR A 742 34.67 10.73 2.28
N ALA A 743 35.17 10.76 3.52
CA ALA A 743 35.62 11.98 4.16
C ALA A 743 36.74 12.68 3.36
N ILE A 744 37.75 11.91 2.92
CA ILE A 744 38.91 12.46 2.19
C ILE A 744 38.51 12.93 0.78
N VAL A 745 37.72 12.14 0.06
CA VAL A 745 37.32 12.48 -1.32
C VAL A 745 36.39 13.68 -1.34
N LEU A 746 35.41 13.75 -0.44
CA LEU A 746 34.48 14.88 -0.35
C LEU A 746 35.20 16.16 0.08
N ARG A 747 36.14 16.08 1.04
CA ARG A 747 37.00 17.21 1.41
C ARG A 747 37.74 17.77 0.18
N GLU A 748 38.38 16.92 -0.62
CA GLU A 748 39.11 17.42 -1.80
C GLU A 748 38.21 17.89 -2.94
N ALA A 749 37.04 17.26 -3.14
CA ALA A 749 36.12 17.61 -4.21
C ALA A 749 35.48 19.00 -4.02
N PHE A 750 35.29 19.41 -2.77
CA PHE A 750 34.53 20.62 -2.41
C PHE A 750 35.36 21.72 -1.75
N LYS A 751 36.69 21.57 -1.62
CA LYS A 751 37.55 22.58 -0.97
C LYS A 751 37.51 23.98 -1.57
N ASP A 752 37.28 24.07 -2.87
CA ASP A 752 37.21 25.34 -3.60
C ASP A 752 35.76 25.86 -3.71
N HIS A 753 34.78 25.07 -3.23
CA HIS A 753 33.34 25.34 -3.28
C HIS A 753 32.61 24.81 -2.03
N PRO A 754 33.00 25.27 -0.82
CA PRO A 754 32.42 24.77 0.43
C PRO A 754 30.91 25.00 0.54
N GLU A 755 30.38 26.04 -0.13
CA GLU A 755 28.96 26.39 -0.18
C GLU A 755 28.08 25.31 -0.82
N GLU A 756 28.58 24.58 -1.83
CA GLU A 756 27.82 23.51 -2.48
C GLU A 756 27.69 22.27 -1.58
N TYR A 757 28.63 22.09 -0.65
CA TYR A 757 28.62 20.98 0.29
C TYR A 757 27.75 21.27 1.52
N GLY A 758 27.72 22.52 2.01
CA GLY A 758 26.90 22.99 3.14
C GLY A 758 27.57 22.85 4.51
N SER A 759 28.17 21.69 4.81
CA SER A 759 28.87 21.44 6.10
C SER A 759 30.36 21.13 5.90
N TYR A 760 31.07 21.94 5.12
CA TYR A 760 32.43 21.61 4.70
C TYR A 760 33.42 21.60 5.87
N ASP A 761 33.27 22.48 6.85
CA ASP A 761 34.15 22.48 8.02
C ASP A 761 34.04 21.17 8.84
N GLU A 762 32.85 20.56 8.90
CA GLU A 762 32.65 19.27 9.58
C GLU A 762 33.39 18.13 8.89
N ILE A 763 33.47 18.11 7.55
CA ILE A 763 34.22 17.08 6.82
C ILE A 763 35.74 17.26 6.99
N VAL A 764 36.19 18.50 7.14
CA VAL A 764 37.59 18.83 7.46
C VAL A 764 37.93 18.36 8.87
N ASP A 765 37.09 18.69 9.86
CA ASP A 765 37.28 18.29 11.25
C ASP A 765 37.26 16.76 11.41
N MET A 766 36.35 16.07 10.73
CA MET A 766 36.29 14.60 10.69
C MET A 766 37.60 14.00 10.13
N CYS A 767 38.13 14.58 9.06
CA CYS A 767 39.42 14.14 8.51
C CYS A 767 40.57 14.34 9.51
N GLU A 768 40.68 15.51 10.12
CA GLU A 768 41.83 15.89 10.95
C GLU A 768 41.78 15.27 12.35
N GLN A 769 40.62 15.31 13.02
CA GLN A 769 40.47 14.95 14.42
C GLN A 769 40.08 13.48 14.63
N GLU A 770 39.24 12.92 13.75
CA GLU A 770 38.67 11.57 13.95
C GLU A 770 39.42 10.50 13.15
N LEU A 771 39.85 10.85 11.94
CA LEU A 771 40.48 9.92 10.99
C LEU A 771 42.01 10.06 10.89
N ASN A 772 42.59 11.03 11.61
CA ASN A 772 44.03 11.35 11.60
C ASN A 772 44.60 11.54 10.18
N VAL A 773 43.88 12.27 9.33
CA VAL A 773 44.27 12.58 7.95
C VAL A 773 44.82 14.00 7.87
N GLU A 774 46.12 14.12 7.66
CA GLU A 774 46.80 15.41 7.51
C GLU A 774 46.36 16.16 6.22
N LYS A 775 46.54 17.49 6.19
CA LYS A 775 46.10 18.35 5.07
C LYS A 775 46.76 17.97 3.74
N ASP A 776 48.02 17.56 3.75
CA ASP A 776 48.79 17.18 2.56
C ASP A 776 48.76 15.68 2.25
N TRP A 777 47.92 14.89 2.95
CA TRP A 777 47.84 13.44 2.82
C TRP A 777 47.68 12.96 1.37
N VAL A 778 46.82 13.62 0.60
CA VAL A 778 46.53 13.27 -0.81
C VAL A 778 47.76 13.45 -1.71
N THR A 779 48.63 14.41 -1.40
CA THR A 779 49.88 14.62 -2.15
C THR A 779 50.87 13.49 -1.89
N GLN A 780 50.88 12.95 -0.67
CA GLN A 780 51.76 11.87 -0.24
C GLN A 780 51.24 10.47 -0.64
N HIS A 781 49.92 10.29 -0.77
CA HIS A 781 49.26 8.99 -0.98
C HIS A 781 48.43 8.94 -2.27
N LYS A 782 48.98 9.45 -3.39
CA LYS A 782 48.26 9.58 -4.67
C LYS A 782 47.59 8.30 -5.17
N SER A 783 48.25 7.15 -5.04
CA SER A 783 47.70 5.87 -5.52
C SER A 783 46.50 5.41 -4.69
N GLU A 784 46.58 5.57 -3.36
CA GLU A 784 45.50 5.21 -2.44
C GLU A 784 44.31 6.15 -2.60
N PHE A 785 44.56 7.45 -2.81
CA PHE A 785 43.51 8.42 -3.08
C PHE A 785 42.70 8.09 -4.35
N GLN A 786 43.35 7.65 -5.42
CA GLN A 786 42.65 7.25 -6.66
C GLN A 786 41.75 6.03 -6.46
N GLU A 787 42.14 5.09 -5.61
CA GLU A 787 41.30 3.95 -5.22
C GLU A 787 40.09 4.40 -4.40
N MET A 788 40.30 5.34 -3.46
CA MET A 788 39.21 5.94 -2.67
C MET A 788 38.20 6.70 -3.55
N VAL A 789 38.67 7.48 -4.54
CA VAL A 789 37.78 8.18 -5.50
C VAL A 789 36.85 7.18 -6.18
N LYS A 790 37.37 6.03 -6.63
CA LYS A 790 36.56 4.99 -7.27
C LYS A 790 35.50 4.40 -6.32
N ILE A 791 35.88 4.11 -5.08
CA ILE A 791 34.95 3.61 -4.05
C ILE A 791 33.82 4.60 -3.81
N VAL A 792 34.15 5.89 -3.70
CA VAL A 792 33.17 6.94 -3.45
C VAL A 792 32.26 7.15 -4.66
N GLN A 793 32.77 7.10 -5.89
CA GLN A 793 31.95 7.17 -7.10
C GLN A 793 30.95 6.01 -7.18
N GLU A 794 31.40 4.77 -6.96
CA GLU A 794 30.53 3.59 -6.95
C GLU A 794 29.46 3.70 -5.84
N GLY A 795 29.87 4.16 -4.67
CA GLY A 795 28.99 4.42 -3.54
C GLY A 795 27.92 5.47 -3.85
N LEU A 796 28.32 6.64 -4.36
CA LEU A 796 27.42 7.74 -4.70
C LEU A 796 26.48 7.36 -5.86
N ALA A 797 27.00 6.72 -6.92
CA ALA A 797 26.22 6.30 -8.09
C ALA A 797 25.16 5.25 -7.75
N SER A 798 25.38 4.43 -6.71
CA SER A 798 24.40 3.45 -6.24
C SER A 798 23.19 4.06 -5.52
N LYS A 799 23.25 5.35 -5.14
CA LYS A 799 22.25 6.02 -4.30
C LYS A 799 21.37 6.97 -5.13
N GLN A 800 20.19 6.49 -5.55
CA GLN A 800 19.23 7.22 -6.38
C GLN A 800 18.87 8.63 -5.86
N LYS A 801 18.95 8.86 -4.54
CA LYS A 801 18.63 10.15 -3.90
C LYS A 801 19.70 11.24 -4.10
N LEU A 802 20.90 10.88 -4.55
CA LEU A 802 21.99 11.83 -4.81
C LEU A 802 22.03 12.27 -6.28
N THR A 803 21.27 11.62 -7.17
CA THR A 803 21.17 11.93 -8.61
C THR A 803 20.92 13.42 -8.93
N PRO A 804 20.15 14.19 -8.14
CA PRO A 804 19.95 15.61 -8.43
C PRO A 804 21.16 16.51 -8.13
N TYR A 805 22.13 16.07 -7.32
CA TYR A 805 23.28 16.87 -6.94
C TYR A 805 24.38 16.80 -7.99
N ASN A 806 25.13 17.89 -8.15
CA ASN A 806 26.28 17.92 -9.04
C ASN A 806 27.45 17.17 -8.40
N LEU A 807 27.69 15.94 -8.84
CA LEU A 807 28.80 15.10 -8.39
C LEU A 807 29.99 15.10 -9.35
N ASP A 808 29.94 15.90 -10.43
CA ASP A 808 30.99 15.97 -11.45
C ASP A 808 32.35 16.36 -10.83
N ARG A 809 32.34 17.07 -9.70
CA ARG A 809 33.55 17.42 -8.93
C ARG A 809 34.29 16.20 -8.40
N VAL A 810 33.57 15.16 -7.98
CA VAL A 810 34.15 13.87 -7.58
C VAL A 810 34.75 13.18 -8.80
N ASP A 811 34.08 13.25 -9.95
CA ASP A 811 34.54 12.65 -11.21
C ASP A 811 35.79 13.32 -11.77
N GLN A 812 35.93 14.63 -11.59
CA GLN A 812 37.09 15.40 -12.03
C GLN A 812 38.38 15.06 -11.27
N LEU A 813 38.29 14.51 -10.05
CA LEU A 813 39.46 14.10 -9.25
C LEU A 813 40.26 12.94 -9.87
N GLN A 814 39.68 12.17 -10.79
CA GLN A 814 40.39 11.12 -11.54
C GLN A 814 41.45 11.66 -12.51
N SER A 815 41.27 12.90 -12.99
CA SER A 815 42.16 13.50 -13.99
C SER A 815 43.53 13.94 -13.42
N GLY A 816 43.71 13.84 -12.10
CA GLY A 816 44.86 14.36 -11.37
C GLY A 816 44.89 15.90 -11.38
N PRO A 817 45.63 16.56 -10.46
CA PRO A 817 45.80 18.00 -10.54
C PRO A 817 46.46 18.34 -11.88
N GLN A 818 45.75 19.04 -12.77
CA GLN A 818 46.39 19.69 -13.90
C GLN A 818 47.37 20.71 -13.33
N VAL A 819 48.66 20.41 -13.45
CA VAL A 819 49.72 21.38 -13.20
C VAL A 819 49.59 22.45 -14.28
N THR A 820 48.88 23.54 -13.98
CA THR A 820 49.01 24.78 -14.74
C THR A 820 50.38 25.36 -14.44
N TYR A 821 51.27 25.26 -15.43
CA TYR A 821 52.48 26.07 -15.44
C TYR A 821 52.07 27.49 -15.86
N ASP A 822 52.19 28.45 -14.94
CA ASP A 822 52.37 29.87 -15.28
C ASP A 822 53.71 30.10 -15.99
#